data_AF-A0A0E3YT25-F1
#
_entry.id   AF-A0A0E3YT25-F1
#
_cell.length_a   1.000
_cell.length_b   1.000
_cell.length_c   1.000
_cell.angle_alpha   90.00
_cell.angle_beta   90.00
_cell.angle_gamma   90.00
#
_symmetry.space_group_name_H-M   'P 1'
#
loop_
_entity.id
_entity.type
_entity.pdbx_description
1 polymer ?
#
loop_
_entity_poly.entity_id
_entity_poly.type
_entity_poly.pdbx_seq_one_letter_code
_entity_poly.pdbx_strand_id
1 'polypeptide(L)'
;MILPLTGRSLPSLLKSLGCCAAFLASLSLPAAPDFWLTATTTQAPKKVLGDQAFVLRELARQAVVLAALHETGQTPGDEVFDAYRTDSSPTLPRLRLNAPWENNFVTLTLAVDDPASTVTPLELHLDATGAPHERPEALARSLAPLLSGPIAAWLRTALPAAPAFEHATASGNVPADRLRWLEAHPDPVNCFALLRHWHGAARTAPAPEALAGLARAYTLLAESTRHQWSALSSTCTARALLYCELLRLRYPGNALTLETHAWVYALGGYHAAALRDLDALAERGKAPAWHPLLDASVRYQTDRLTGYARARGPLSPLAAWLVLISVENQRTPNLYQRYLEEFAPLIPHNPRPLYAANQVFGVGGLHDSTAQGLTLAPDWLAQEVGSLPSLPPNLRALATKGADAATIRTFALASQALSDGAYPSWGTLGRILWDTQFAFTMNRLHFMVAMWSVSTKDEVTSFAPAFAGHPYAPAINTLLHNDDSPVDRPAAFNLVRIGDVVEGMTSYVNWAEHANNSFAGLTTAQARGLLWYQSNNDMHSLGRLFLNSGFTSRRRASLEQLAISPANPSLNADAIRYQKDWQERLATAQKLQPDHPLIAAAAGERLLASERAREAIPYLVLASRNLDESTVYNDLADAYLKVGDEPSWLATRLAFNKLPDAGLSHARNSQKIANRYVATHRPALALPHAESAGESWAAWAMDSAAFAQAVAGNHVRARLWIERNVERYGDKLTDRIAWHALAGYGERESLITALRADAPHRNDRPRNFELLGLATEARDLHLANYDHTGDNYSLMLAGLVTLESGDAAKARELFARLPAEFAKNRAKDVTRVANHRLASVFIADFDTPLSDADFTARIDQIIRDQGLTRAPLDRYAPDLFYFASRFLRLRQRSAASDKLLFAAAEHSTNPDPGRYVLPLLALEFRQHGRDLLDFYHQAPVN
;
A
#
# COMPACT_ATOMS: atom_id res chain seq x y z
N MET A 1 -6.76 -2.27 -38.42
CA MET A 1 -7.20 -3.66 -38.65
C MET A 1 -8.71 -3.69 -38.46
N ILE A 2 -9.48 -3.92 -39.52
CA ILE A 2 -10.95 -4.04 -39.46
C ILE A 2 -11.28 -5.49 -39.86
N LEU A 3 -11.75 -6.29 -38.90
CA LEU A 3 -12.29 -7.64 -39.13
C LEU A 3 -13.74 -7.54 -39.65
N PRO A 4 -14.23 -8.50 -40.46
CA PRO A 4 -15.59 -8.46 -40.99
C PRO A 4 -16.57 -9.02 -39.95
N LEU A 5 -17.39 -8.14 -39.37
CA LEU A 5 -18.55 -8.53 -38.57
C LEU A 5 -19.70 -8.89 -39.52
N THR A 6 -19.97 -10.19 -39.70
CA THR A 6 -21.17 -10.69 -40.37
C THR A 6 -22.16 -11.23 -39.33
N GLY A 7 -23.36 -10.63 -39.27
CA GLY A 7 -24.52 -11.18 -38.54
C GLY A 7 -25.18 -10.22 -37.55
N ARG A 8 -26.45 -9.86 -37.82
CA ARG A 8 -27.51 -9.25 -36.99
C ARG A 8 -27.23 -8.03 -36.07
N SER A 9 -25.98 -7.66 -35.76
CA SER A 9 -25.65 -6.54 -34.86
C SER A 9 -25.36 -5.22 -35.58
N LEU A 10 -25.02 -5.24 -36.87
CA LEU A 10 -24.63 -4.06 -37.66
C LEU A 10 -25.69 -2.93 -37.68
N PRO A 11 -27.01 -3.19 -37.81
CA PRO A 11 -28.02 -2.13 -37.79
C PRO A 11 -28.14 -1.44 -36.42
N SER A 12 -27.95 -2.18 -35.33
CA SER A 12 -27.97 -1.62 -33.96
C SER A 12 -26.73 -0.78 -33.67
N LEU A 13 -25.57 -1.21 -34.19
CA LEU A 13 -24.31 -0.49 -34.10
C LEU A 13 -24.37 0.80 -34.92
N LEU A 14 -24.89 0.74 -36.15
CA LEU A 14 -25.05 1.90 -37.04
C LEU A 14 -26.08 2.90 -36.49
N LYS A 15 -27.18 2.46 -35.86
CA LYS A 15 -28.10 3.36 -35.15
C LYS A 15 -27.43 4.04 -33.95
N SER A 16 -26.66 3.30 -33.17
CA SER A 16 -25.94 3.83 -32.00
C SER A 16 -24.87 4.85 -32.42
N LEU A 17 -24.14 4.57 -33.51
CA LEU A 17 -23.16 5.48 -34.12
C LEU A 17 -23.83 6.71 -34.75
N GLY A 18 -24.96 6.54 -35.44
CA GLY A 18 -25.73 7.63 -36.03
C GLY A 18 -26.30 8.59 -34.98
N CYS A 19 -26.81 8.08 -33.87
CA CYS A 19 -27.26 8.90 -32.74
C CYS A 19 -26.09 9.65 -32.08
N CYS A 20 -24.91 9.03 -31.95
CA CYS A 20 -23.72 9.71 -31.43
C CYS A 20 -23.24 10.83 -32.37
N ALA A 21 -23.21 10.59 -33.68
CA ALA A 21 -22.75 11.58 -34.66
C ALA A 21 -23.70 12.78 -34.77
N ALA A 22 -25.01 12.55 -34.82
CA ALA A 22 -26.01 13.62 -34.84
C ALA A 22 -26.02 14.44 -33.52
N PHE A 23 -25.77 13.77 -32.39
CA PHE A 23 -25.63 14.43 -31.08
C PHE A 23 -24.40 15.33 -31.03
N LEU A 24 -23.23 14.82 -31.46
CA LEU A 24 -21.98 15.59 -31.50
C LEU A 24 -22.06 16.80 -32.45
N ALA A 25 -22.80 16.68 -33.56
CA ALA A 25 -23.00 17.79 -34.50
C ALA A 25 -23.94 18.90 -33.97
N SER A 26 -24.71 18.65 -32.92
CA SER A 26 -25.65 19.63 -32.32
C SER A 26 -25.07 20.44 -31.16
N LEU A 27 -23.84 20.12 -30.74
CA LEU A 27 -23.17 20.83 -29.64
C LEU A 27 -22.47 22.07 -30.19
N SER A 28 -22.82 23.25 -29.68
CA SER A 28 -22.05 24.47 -29.86
C SER A 28 -20.62 24.20 -29.39
N LEU A 29 -19.61 24.63 -30.17
CA LEU A 29 -18.22 24.51 -29.74
C LEU A 29 -18.05 25.22 -28.38
N PRO A 30 -17.40 24.59 -27.39
CA PRO A 30 -17.23 25.19 -26.08
C PRO A 30 -16.50 26.53 -26.20
N ALA A 31 -16.88 27.52 -25.38
CA ALA A 31 -16.06 28.71 -25.24
C ALA A 31 -14.67 28.27 -24.78
N ALA A 32 -13.67 28.53 -25.64
CA ALA A 32 -12.31 28.13 -25.37
C ALA A 32 -11.79 28.90 -24.13
N PRO A 33 -10.91 28.29 -23.31
CA PRO A 33 -10.26 29.04 -22.24
C PRO A 33 -9.51 30.24 -22.82
N ASP A 34 -9.37 31.32 -22.05
CA ASP A 34 -8.69 32.54 -22.52
C ASP A 34 -7.19 32.29 -22.74
N PHE A 35 -6.61 31.35 -21.98
CA PHE A 35 -5.22 30.91 -22.11
C PHE A 35 -5.03 29.53 -21.48
N TRP A 36 -3.91 28.90 -21.78
CA TRP A 36 -3.47 27.66 -21.12
C TRP A 36 -2.26 27.93 -20.24
N LEU A 37 -2.33 27.49 -18.98
CA LEU A 37 -1.17 27.51 -18.07
C LEU A 37 -0.51 26.14 -18.07
N THR A 38 0.72 26.08 -18.57
CA THR A 38 1.57 24.88 -18.45
C THR A 38 2.61 25.14 -17.36
N ALA A 39 2.57 24.36 -16.29
CA ALA A 39 3.65 24.36 -15.32
C ALA A 39 4.77 23.46 -15.83
N THR A 40 5.87 24.05 -16.28
CA THR A 40 7.07 23.30 -16.62
C THR A 40 7.95 23.25 -15.39
N THR A 41 8.09 22.08 -14.79
CA THR A 41 9.21 21.79 -13.89
C THR A 41 10.44 21.57 -14.77
N THR A 42 10.95 22.63 -15.40
CA THR A 42 12.10 22.61 -16.30
C THR A 42 13.38 22.42 -15.49
N GLN A 43 13.58 21.17 -15.08
CA GLN A 43 14.81 20.44 -14.83
C GLN A 43 14.36 19.33 -13.89
N ALA A 44 14.38 18.08 -14.35
CA ALA A 44 14.60 16.98 -13.43
C ALA A 44 16.10 16.98 -13.17
N PRO A 45 16.62 17.58 -12.07
CA PRO A 45 18.02 17.41 -11.79
C PRO A 45 18.10 15.95 -11.39
N LYS A 46 18.97 15.16 -12.03
CA LYS A 46 19.24 13.77 -11.63
C LYS A 46 19.61 13.61 -10.14
N LYS A 47 19.77 14.73 -9.39
CA LYS A 47 20.00 14.82 -7.94
C LYS A 47 18.86 15.42 -7.09
N VAL A 48 17.80 16.01 -7.66
CA VAL A 48 16.74 16.72 -6.89
C VAL A 48 15.37 16.11 -7.17
N LEU A 49 15.25 14.81 -6.93
CA LEU A 49 13.93 14.15 -6.82
C LEU A 49 13.32 14.37 -5.41
N GLY A 50 13.87 15.29 -4.62
CA GLY A 50 13.54 15.47 -3.21
C GLY A 50 12.80 16.74 -2.80
N ASP A 51 12.69 17.74 -3.68
CA ASP A 51 12.22 19.08 -3.22
C ASP A 51 10.86 19.52 -3.77
N GLN A 52 10.18 18.74 -4.61
CA GLN A 52 8.89 19.16 -5.17
C GLN A 52 7.74 18.28 -4.65
N ALA A 53 7.25 18.63 -3.46
CA ALA A 53 5.92 18.21 -3.05
C ALA A 53 4.86 18.78 -4.01
N PHE A 54 3.94 17.95 -4.47
CA PHE A 54 2.91 18.33 -5.45
C PHE A 54 2.07 19.51 -5.00
N VAL A 55 1.70 19.57 -3.72
CA VAL A 55 0.98 20.73 -3.15
C VAL A 55 1.78 22.02 -3.31
N LEU A 56 3.12 22.00 -3.18
CA LEU A 56 3.97 23.20 -3.35
C LEU A 56 4.01 23.67 -4.80
N ARG A 57 4.12 22.72 -5.75
CA ARG A 57 3.98 23.01 -7.19
C ARG A 57 2.60 23.61 -7.49
N GLU A 58 1.56 22.97 -6.98
CA GLU A 58 0.18 23.40 -7.17
C GLU A 58 -0.11 24.75 -6.49
N LEU A 59 0.52 25.08 -5.37
CA LEU A 59 0.38 26.41 -4.75
C LEU A 59 0.84 27.52 -5.71
N ALA A 60 2.01 27.38 -6.32
CA ALA A 60 2.51 28.35 -7.29
C ALA A 60 1.61 28.42 -8.54
N ARG A 61 1.20 27.26 -9.07
CA ARG A 61 0.32 27.18 -10.25
C ARG A 61 -1.05 27.78 -9.98
N GLN A 62 -1.66 27.40 -8.86
CA GLN A 62 -2.99 27.85 -8.48
C GLN A 62 -3.01 29.33 -8.07
N ALA A 63 -1.91 29.89 -7.58
CA ALA A 63 -1.80 31.34 -7.41
C ALA A 63 -2.04 32.10 -8.74
N VAL A 64 -1.44 31.64 -9.84
CA VAL A 64 -1.64 32.24 -11.17
C VAL A 64 -3.06 32.02 -11.68
N VAL A 65 -3.59 30.79 -11.54
CA VAL A 65 -4.97 30.46 -11.93
C VAL A 65 -5.98 31.33 -11.20
N LEU A 66 -5.85 31.46 -9.88
CA LEU A 66 -6.78 32.25 -9.06
C LEU A 66 -6.65 33.75 -9.31
N ALA A 67 -5.44 34.27 -9.56
CA ALA A 67 -5.24 35.66 -9.96
C ALA A 67 -5.93 35.95 -11.30
N ALA A 68 -5.78 35.07 -12.29
CA ALA A 68 -6.50 35.19 -13.56
C ALA A 68 -8.03 35.17 -13.35
N LEU A 69 -8.50 34.21 -12.55
CA LEU A 69 -9.91 33.97 -12.34
C LEU A 69 -10.65 35.12 -11.65
N HIS A 70 -10.03 35.70 -10.62
CA HIS A 70 -10.69 36.66 -9.72
C HIS A 70 -10.24 38.10 -9.89
N GLU A 71 -9.02 38.33 -10.39
CA GLU A 71 -8.44 39.68 -10.48
C GLU A 71 -8.40 40.21 -11.91
N THR A 72 -8.40 39.33 -12.92
CA THR A 72 -8.42 39.73 -14.34
C THR A 72 -9.70 39.31 -15.06
N GLY A 73 -10.52 38.45 -14.45
CA GLY A 73 -11.76 37.93 -15.02
C GLY A 73 -11.56 36.89 -16.13
N GLN A 74 -10.31 36.44 -16.34
CA GLN A 74 -9.99 35.43 -17.33
C GLN A 74 -10.41 34.04 -16.85
N THR A 75 -10.74 33.17 -17.80
CA THR A 75 -10.99 31.75 -17.56
C THR A 75 -9.76 30.95 -17.98
N PRO A 76 -8.87 30.60 -17.03
CA PRO A 76 -7.70 29.78 -17.31
C PRO A 76 -8.11 28.36 -17.68
N GLY A 77 -7.45 27.76 -18.67
CA GLY A 77 -7.48 26.32 -18.87
C GLY A 77 -6.61 25.66 -17.79
N ASP A 78 -7.24 25.03 -16.80
CA ASP A 78 -6.54 24.29 -15.75
C ASP A 78 -6.46 22.82 -16.14
N GLU A 79 -5.25 22.34 -16.45
CA GLU A 79 -5.03 20.96 -16.89
C GLU A 79 -5.55 19.89 -15.91
N VAL A 80 -5.66 20.20 -14.62
CA VAL A 80 -6.16 19.23 -13.62
C VAL A 80 -7.69 19.23 -13.57
N PHE A 81 -8.33 20.39 -13.80
CA PHE A 81 -9.79 20.55 -13.74
C PHE A 81 -10.50 20.37 -15.10
N ASP A 82 -9.82 20.63 -16.22
CA ASP A 82 -10.42 20.80 -17.55
C ASP A 82 -9.83 19.88 -18.64
N ALA A 83 -8.83 19.02 -18.37
CA ALA A 83 -8.11 18.32 -19.44
C ALA A 83 -8.87 17.15 -20.06
N TYR A 84 -9.36 17.37 -21.29
CA TYR A 84 -8.94 16.60 -22.47
C TYR A 84 -8.42 17.58 -23.51
N ARG A 85 -7.09 17.76 -23.53
CA ARG A 85 -6.43 18.43 -24.66
C ARG A 85 -6.60 17.52 -25.88
N THR A 86 -7.27 17.99 -26.92
CA THR A 86 -6.86 17.64 -28.28
C THR A 86 -5.83 18.70 -28.67
N ASP A 87 -4.65 18.28 -29.14
CA ASP A 87 -3.50 19.14 -29.46
C ASP A 87 -3.76 20.18 -30.59
N SER A 88 -5.01 20.40 -30.97
CA SER A 88 -5.43 21.03 -32.22
C SER A 88 -5.92 22.47 -32.12
N SER A 89 -5.80 23.16 -30.98
CA SER A 89 -6.11 24.61 -30.91
C SER A 89 -4.83 25.46 -30.79
N PRO A 90 -4.13 25.75 -31.91
CA PRO A 90 -2.86 26.48 -31.93
C PRO A 90 -2.96 27.98 -31.63
N THR A 91 -4.15 28.53 -31.33
CA THR A 91 -4.38 29.99 -31.31
C THR A 91 -4.44 30.63 -29.92
N LEU A 92 -4.46 29.86 -28.83
CA LEU A 92 -4.56 30.42 -27.49
C LEU A 92 -3.18 30.74 -26.88
N PRO A 93 -3.02 31.87 -26.16
CA PRO A 93 -1.82 32.15 -25.41
C PRO A 93 -1.47 31.01 -24.46
N ARG A 94 -0.19 30.62 -24.44
CA ARG A 94 0.35 29.64 -23.50
C ARG A 94 1.21 30.36 -22.49
N LEU A 95 1.01 30.09 -21.22
CA LEU A 95 1.85 30.58 -20.14
C LEU A 95 2.72 29.44 -19.64
N ARG A 96 4.01 29.72 -19.44
CA ARG A 96 4.97 28.82 -18.83
C ARG A 96 5.27 29.29 -17.42
N LEU A 97 5.06 28.41 -16.45
CA LEU A 97 5.44 28.61 -15.06
C LEU A 97 6.62 27.71 -14.71
N ASN A 98 7.72 28.30 -14.22
CA ASN A 98 8.84 27.58 -13.62
C ASN A 98 8.93 27.96 -12.14
N ALA A 99 9.13 26.98 -11.25
CA ALA A 99 9.20 27.19 -9.81
C ALA A 99 10.29 26.30 -9.17
N PRO A 100 11.58 26.50 -9.51
CA PRO A 100 12.67 25.79 -8.87
C PRO A 100 12.71 26.08 -7.36
N TRP A 101 13.08 25.05 -6.62
CA TRP A 101 13.29 25.10 -5.18
C TRP A 101 14.79 25.08 -4.89
N GLU A 102 15.27 26.09 -4.16
CA GLU A 102 16.67 26.19 -3.75
C GLU A 102 16.74 26.71 -2.31
N ASN A 103 17.34 25.94 -1.39
CA ASN A 103 17.64 26.38 -0.02
C ASN A 103 16.45 27.01 0.76
N ASN A 104 15.24 26.42 0.64
CA ASN A 104 13.96 26.93 1.20
C ASN A 104 13.37 28.16 0.50
N PHE A 105 13.88 28.54 -0.65
CA PHE A 105 13.29 29.58 -1.50
C PHE A 105 12.68 28.98 -2.75
N VAL A 106 11.62 29.62 -3.25
CA VAL A 106 11.00 29.29 -4.54
C VAL A 106 11.14 30.49 -5.45
N THR A 107 11.79 30.31 -6.60
CA THR A 107 11.81 31.35 -7.63
C THR A 107 10.68 31.06 -8.62
N LEU A 108 9.61 31.85 -8.59
CA LEU A 108 8.51 31.75 -9.53
C LEU A 108 8.83 32.58 -10.78
N THR A 109 9.00 31.93 -11.93
CA THR A 109 9.15 32.59 -13.23
C THR A 109 7.91 32.32 -14.08
N LEU A 110 7.17 33.37 -14.44
CA LEU A 110 6.00 33.32 -15.31
C LEU A 110 6.31 34.03 -16.63
N ALA A 111 6.12 33.34 -17.75
CA ALA A 111 6.41 33.85 -19.08
C ALA A 111 5.33 33.42 -20.09
N VAL A 112 5.17 34.18 -21.17
CA VAL A 112 4.39 33.72 -22.34
C VAL A 112 5.25 32.71 -23.11
N ASP A 113 4.72 31.53 -23.38
CA ASP A 113 5.35 30.45 -24.16
C ASP A 113 5.22 30.72 -25.66
N ASP A 114 5.69 31.90 -26.06
CA ASP A 114 5.83 32.34 -27.44
C ASP A 114 7.19 33.05 -27.57
N PRO A 115 8.14 32.50 -28.35
CA PRO A 115 9.44 33.14 -28.54
C PRO A 115 9.35 34.53 -29.18
N ALA A 116 8.24 34.89 -29.83
CA ALA A 116 8.00 36.23 -30.36
C ALA A 116 7.38 37.20 -29.33
N SER A 117 7.01 36.73 -28.14
CA SER A 117 6.43 37.59 -27.11
C SER A 117 7.43 38.62 -26.61
N THR A 118 6.99 39.88 -26.53
CA THR A 118 7.76 41.00 -25.96
C THR A 118 7.47 41.22 -24.48
N VAL A 119 6.57 40.42 -23.89
CA VAL A 119 6.20 40.51 -22.47
C VAL A 119 7.36 40.00 -21.63
N THR A 120 7.92 40.87 -20.78
CA THR A 120 9.02 40.49 -19.88
C THR A 120 8.54 39.44 -18.88
N PRO A 121 9.27 38.33 -18.67
CA PRO A 121 8.92 37.35 -17.64
C PRO A 121 8.80 37.98 -16.26
N LEU A 122 7.81 37.57 -15.49
CA LEU A 122 7.69 37.91 -14.08
C LEU A 122 8.55 36.93 -13.27
N GLU A 123 9.50 37.44 -12.50
CA GLU A 123 10.32 36.66 -11.57
C GLU A 123 10.05 37.09 -10.14
N LEU A 124 9.66 36.15 -9.28
CA LEU A 124 9.36 36.39 -7.86
C LEU A 124 10.15 35.42 -7.00
N HIS A 125 10.89 35.93 -6.02
CA HIS A 125 11.57 35.11 -5.03
C HIS A 125 10.70 35.00 -3.78
N LEU A 126 10.27 33.79 -3.46
CA LEU A 126 9.34 33.50 -2.37
C LEU A 126 10.08 32.81 -1.24
N ASP A 127 9.81 33.27 -0.03
CA ASP A 127 10.25 32.63 1.19
C ASP A 127 9.32 31.45 1.52
N ALA A 128 9.92 30.26 1.61
CA ALA A 128 9.30 29.05 2.12
C ALA A 128 10.16 28.43 3.23
N THR A 129 10.78 29.27 4.06
CA THR A 129 11.49 28.88 5.28
C THR A 129 10.55 28.19 6.27
N GLY A 130 11.09 27.22 6.99
CA GLY A 130 10.34 26.40 7.94
C GLY A 130 10.73 24.94 7.86
N ALA A 131 10.24 24.15 8.80
CA ALA A 131 10.34 22.70 8.70
C ALA A 131 9.57 22.20 7.46
N PRO A 132 9.93 21.05 6.85
CA PRO A 132 9.28 20.58 5.62
C PRO A 132 7.75 20.58 5.65
N HIS A 133 7.14 20.30 6.81
CA HIS A 133 5.69 20.26 6.99
C HIS A 133 5.03 21.64 7.15
N GLU A 134 5.79 22.69 7.45
CA GLU A 134 5.30 24.08 7.53
C GLU A 134 5.36 24.78 6.17
N ARG A 135 6.12 24.23 5.22
CA ARG A 135 6.37 24.84 3.90
C ARG A 135 5.10 25.16 3.10
N PRO A 136 4.07 24.28 3.05
CA PRO A 136 2.84 24.63 2.31
C PRO A 136 2.14 25.86 2.88
N GLU A 137 2.09 25.98 4.21
CA GLU A 137 1.50 27.14 4.89
C GLU A 137 2.31 28.41 4.61
N ALA A 138 3.63 28.34 4.81
CA ALA A 138 4.54 29.46 4.58
C ALA A 138 4.46 29.96 3.12
N LEU A 139 4.49 29.04 2.16
CA LEU A 139 4.40 29.37 0.74
C LEU A 139 3.03 29.97 0.37
N ALA A 140 1.92 29.39 0.86
CA ALA A 140 0.58 29.95 0.61
C ALA A 140 0.46 31.39 1.14
N ARG A 141 1.01 31.65 2.33
CA ARG A 141 1.07 32.98 2.97
C ARG A 141 1.88 33.97 2.15
N SER A 142 3.01 33.54 1.59
CA SER A 142 3.86 34.35 0.70
C SER A 142 3.21 34.63 -0.65
N LEU A 143 2.43 33.68 -1.19
CA LEU A 143 1.76 33.79 -2.49
C LEU A 143 0.51 34.66 -2.44
N ALA A 144 -0.32 34.53 -1.41
CA ALA A 144 -1.61 35.20 -1.31
C ALA A 144 -1.58 36.74 -1.59
N PRO A 145 -0.63 37.55 -1.08
CA PRO A 145 -0.58 38.98 -1.41
C PRO A 145 -0.20 39.25 -2.87
N LEU A 146 0.43 38.30 -3.54
CA LEU A 146 0.90 38.45 -4.93
C LEU A 146 -0.22 38.24 -5.95
N LEU A 147 -1.28 37.52 -5.58
CA LEU A 147 -2.45 37.25 -6.44
C LEU A 147 -3.09 38.55 -6.92
N SER A 148 -3.44 39.45 -5.99
CA SER A 148 -4.00 40.78 -6.29
C SER A 148 -2.95 41.83 -6.65
N GLY A 149 -1.67 41.44 -6.66
CA GLY A 149 -0.53 42.34 -6.83
C GLY A 149 0.23 42.06 -8.13
N PRO A 150 1.53 41.73 -8.07
CA PRO A 150 2.37 41.55 -9.26
C PRO A 150 1.85 40.51 -10.27
N ILE A 151 1.23 39.42 -9.81
CA ILE A 151 0.75 38.37 -10.71
C ILE A 151 -0.43 38.88 -11.55
N ALA A 152 -1.46 39.47 -10.91
CA ALA A 152 -2.59 40.05 -11.64
C ALA A 152 -2.17 41.19 -12.56
N ALA A 153 -1.25 42.06 -12.10
CA ALA A 153 -0.72 43.15 -12.92
C ALA A 153 -0.03 42.61 -14.18
N TRP A 154 0.82 41.59 -14.03
CA TRP A 154 1.50 40.96 -15.14
C TRP A 154 0.51 40.26 -16.10
N LEU A 155 -0.49 39.54 -15.59
CA LEU A 155 -1.49 38.85 -16.42
C LEU A 155 -2.29 39.83 -17.29
N ARG A 156 -2.63 41.02 -16.78
CA ARG A 156 -3.31 42.07 -17.57
C ARG A 156 -2.44 42.62 -18.70
N THR A 157 -1.11 42.57 -18.56
CA THR A 157 -0.17 42.95 -19.63
C THR A 157 0.07 41.80 -20.60
N ALA A 158 0.16 40.58 -20.08
CA ALA A 158 0.57 39.40 -20.84
C ALA A 158 -0.54 38.83 -21.72
N LEU A 159 -1.80 39.05 -21.37
CA LEU A 159 -2.95 38.41 -21.99
C LEU A 159 -3.97 39.45 -22.47
N PRO A 160 -4.76 39.11 -23.51
CA PRO A 160 -5.87 39.94 -23.94
C PRO A 160 -6.86 40.21 -22.79
N ALA A 161 -7.55 41.35 -22.88
CA ALA A 161 -8.64 41.66 -21.96
C ALA A 161 -9.71 40.56 -22.03
N ALA A 162 -10.13 40.05 -20.87
CA ALA A 162 -11.18 39.06 -20.81
C ALA A 162 -12.48 39.63 -21.40
N PRO A 163 -13.23 38.85 -22.18
CA PRO A 163 -14.57 39.25 -22.59
C PRO A 163 -15.44 39.51 -21.35
N ALA A 164 -16.37 40.47 -21.45
CA ALA A 164 -17.31 40.76 -20.37
C ALA A 164 -18.08 39.47 -20.03
N PHE A 165 -17.87 38.99 -18.81
CA PHE A 165 -18.43 37.72 -18.38
C PHE A 165 -19.91 37.89 -18.06
N GLU A 166 -20.80 37.24 -18.82
CA GLU A 166 -22.20 37.14 -18.42
C GLU A 166 -22.31 36.30 -17.15
N HIS A 167 -22.80 36.91 -16.07
CA HIS A 167 -23.04 36.18 -14.83
C HIS A 167 -24.06 35.07 -15.07
N ALA A 168 -23.61 33.83 -15.06
CA ALA A 168 -24.52 32.70 -14.90
C ALA A 168 -25.34 32.95 -13.62
N THR A 169 -26.65 33.14 -13.77
CA THR A 169 -27.55 33.27 -12.63
C THR A 169 -27.51 31.94 -11.90
N ALA A 170 -26.90 31.92 -10.72
CA ALA A 170 -26.84 30.73 -9.88
C ALA A 170 -28.25 30.43 -9.36
N SER A 171 -29.07 29.75 -10.17
CA SER A 171 -30.41 29.31 -9.82
C SER A 171 -30.41 27.81 -9.47
N GLY A 172 -30.26 27.55 -8.18
CA GLY A 172 -30.51 26.25 -7.56
C GLY A 172 -30.82 26.49 -6.08
N ASN A 173 -31.73 25.70 -5.49
CA ASN A 173 -32.08 25.75 -4.07
C ASN A 173 -30.89 25.35 -3.19
N VAL A 174 -29.86 26.19 -3.10
CA VAL A 174 -28.81 26.08 -2.09
C VAL A 174 -29.32 26.78 -0.83
N PRO A 175 -29.36 26.13 0.34
CA PRO A 175 -29.91 26.71 1.57
C PRO A 175 -29.31 28.09 1.88
N ALA A 176 -30.09 28.94 2.54
CA ALA A 176 -29.63 30.26 3.00
C ALA A 176 -28.37 30.18 3.90
N ASP A 177 -28.05 28.99 4.44
CA ASP A 177 -26.85 28.71 5.21
C ASP A 177 -25.93 27.67 4.53
N ARG A 178 -25.19 28.12 3.53
CA ARG A 178 -24.36 27.27 2.66
C ARG A 178 -23.18 26.61 3.38
N LEU A 179 -22.60 27.29 4.37
CA LEU A 179 -21.49 26.75 5.18
C LEU A 179 -21.98 25.58 6.04
N ARG A 180 -23.11 25.73 6.73
CA ARG A 180 -23.70 24.63 7.51
C ARG A 180 -24.13 23.46 6.64
N TRP A 181 -24.60 23.71 5.43
CA TRP A 181 -24.96 22.63 4.51
C TRP A 181 -23.73 21.82 4.06
N LEU A 182 -22.61 22.49 3.77
CA LEU A 182 -21.33 21.83 3.45
C LEU A 182 -20.86 20.93 4.61
N GLU A 183 -21.01 21.42 5.85
CA GLU A 183 -20.67 20.66 7.06
C GLU A 183 -21.54 19.41 7.22
N ALA A 184 -22.78 19.43 6.73
CA ALA A 184 -23.69 18.29 6.79
C ALA A 184 -23.53 17.30 5.61
N HIS A 185 -22.91 17.71 4.50
CA HIS A 185 -22.82 16.91 3.27
C HIS A 185 -21.38 16.91 2.70
N PRO A 186 -20.44 16.18 3.35
CA PRO A 186 -19.04 16.16 2.96
C PRO A 186 -18.77 15.21 1.78
N ASP A 187 -19.51 15.33 0.68
CA ASP A 187 -19.33 14.52 -0.54
C ASP A 187 -18.86 15.37 -1.74
N PRO A 188 -18.20 14.75 -2.75
CA PRO A 188 -17.61 15.49 -3.85
C PRO A 188 -18.60 16.27 -4.72
N VAL A 189 -19.81 15.74 -4.94
CA VAL A 189 -20.82 16.33 -5.83
C VAL A 189 -21.36 17.61 -5.21
N ASN A 190 -21.67 17.56 -3.93
CA ASN A 190 -22.14 18.69 -3.14
C ASN A 190 -21.04 19.75 -2.98
N CYS A 191 -19.79 19.35 -2.77
CA CYS A 191 -18.64 20.27 -2.80
C CYS A 191 -18.53 20.97 -4.16
N PHE A 192 -18.62 20.23 -5.27
CA PHE A 192 -18.57 20.80 -6.62
C PHE A 192 -19.67 21.84 -6.87
N ALA A 193 -20.92 21.51 -6.50
CA ALA A 193 -22.05 22.42 -6.68
C ALA A 193 -21.86 23.74 -5.91
N LEU A 194 -21.38 23.65 -4.67
CA LEU A 194 -21.07 24.83 -3.85
C LEU A 194 -19.89 25.64 -4.37
N LEU A 195 -18.84 24.98 -4.89
CA LEU A 195 -17.71 25.67 -5.50
C LEU A 195 -18.16 26.54 -6.67
N ARG A 196 -19.03 26.01 -7.56
CA ARG A 196 -19.61 26.79 -8.66
C ARG A 196 -20.34 28.02 -8.18
N HIS A 197 -21.11 27.87 -7.12
CA HIS A 197 -21.82 28.98 -6.51
C HIS A 197 -20.86 30.04 -5.95
N TRP A 198 -19.91 29.65 -5.09
CA TRP A 198 -19.02 30.61 -4.43
C TRP A 198 -18.00 31.25 -5.36
N HIS A 199 -17.58 30.58 -6.43
CA HIS A 199 -16.76 31.21 -7.46
C HIS A 199 -17.55 32.31 -8.18
N GLY A 200 -18.82 32.07 -8.51
CA GLY A 200 -19.71 33.10 -9.05
C GLY A 200 -19.83 34.31 -8.11
N ALA A 201 -20.01 34.08 -6.81
CA ALA A 201 -20.08 35.14 -5.81
C ALA A 201 -18.74 35.87 -5.61
N ALA A 202 -17.62 35.13 -5.58
CA ALA A 202 -16.30 35.72 -5.35
C ALA A 202 -15.84 36.61 -6.52
N ARG A 203 -16.27 36.31 -7.75
CA ARG A 203 -15.99 37.13 -8.93
C ARG A 203 -16.73 38.47 -8.94
N THR A 204 -17.93 38.55 -8.34
CA THR A 204 -18.71 39.80 -8.31
C THR A 204 -18.31 40.69 -7.15
N ALA A 205 -18.23 40.11 -5.95
CA ALA A 205 -17.84 40.78 -4.72
C ALA A 205 -17.28 39.73 -3.76
N PRO A 206 -15.96 39.63 -3.58
CA PRO A 206 -15.31 38.58 -2.79
C PRO A 206 -15.54 38.76 -1.30
N ALA A 207 -16.76 38.52 -0.82
CA ALA A 207 -17.16 38.61 0.57
C ALA A 207 -16.45 37.54 1.44
N PRO A 208 -16.29 37.78 2.76
CA PRO A 208 -15.67 36.84 3.68
C PRO A 208 -16.26 35.42 3.59
N GLU A 209 -17.59 35.32 3.49
CA GLU A 209 -18.33 34.05 3.42
C GLU A 209 -18.04 33.28 2.14
N ALA A 210 -17.83 33.98 1.02
CA ALA A 210 -17.51 33.35 -0.26
C ALA A 210 -16.10 32.75 -0.24
N LEU A 211 -15.11 33.49 0.29
CA LEU A 211 -13.73 32.99 0.43
C LEU A 211 -13.65 31.85 1.45
N ALA A 212 -14.34 31.96 2.59
CA ALA A 212 -14.45 30.89 3.57
C ALA A 212 -15.09 29.64 2.96
N GLY A 213 -16.19 29.79 2.22
CA GLY A 213 -16.86 28.71 1.52
C GLY A 213 -15.95 28.00 0.51
N LEU A 214 -15.26 28.76 -0.34
CA LEU A 214 -14.29 28.21 -1.30
C LEU A 214 -13.20 27.41 -0.59
N ALA A 215 -12.60 27.98 0.47
CA ALA A 215 -11.54 27.29 1.23
C ALA A 215 -12.04 25.97 1.83
N ARG A 216 -13.20 25.97 2.50
CA ARG A 216 -13.76 24.77 3.14
C ARG A 216 -14.18 23.71 2.14
N ALA A 217 -14.86 24.07 1.04
CA ALA A 217 -15.27 23.10 0.02
C ALA A 217 -14.11 22.53 -0.77
N TYR A 218 -13.09 23.34 -1.10
CA TYR A 218 -11.87 22.79 -1.70
C TYR A 218 -11.15 21.83 -0.77
N THR A 219 -11.16 22.07 0.55
CA THR A 219 -10.56 21.13 1.51
C THR A 219 -11.29 19.78 1.49
N LEU A 220 -12.63 19.78 1.57
CA LEU A 220 -13.42 18.55 1.50
C LEU A 220 -13.31 17.85 0.15
N LEU A 221 -13.27 18.60 -0.94
CA LEU A 221 -13.06 18.04 -2.27
C LEU A 221 -11.65 17.42 -2.40
N ALA A 222 -10.62 18.06 -1.83
CA ALA A 222 -9.27 17.50 -1.79
C ALA A 222 -9.26 16.14 -1.09
N GLU A 223 -9.83 16.10 0.12
CA GLU A 223 -9.84 14.89 0.95
C GLU A 223 -10.67 13.76 0.35
N SER A 224 -11.78 14.09 -0.31
CA SER A 224 -12.67 13.11 -0.97
C SER A 224 -12.18 12.67 -2.35
N THR A 225 -11.11 13.25 -2.89
CA THR A 225 -10.53 12.87 -4.19
C THR A 225 -9.10 12.32 -4.08
N ARG A 226 -8.56 12.11 -2.86
CA ARG A 226 -7.21 11.54 -2.62
C ARG A 226 -6.97 10.18 -3.28
N HIS A 227 -8.03 9.41 -3.50
CA HIS A 227 -7.96 8.09 -4.17
C HIS A 227 -7.69 8.17 -5.66
N GLN A 228 -7.89 9.32 -6.28
CA GLN A 228 -7.75 9.50 -7.71
C GLN A 228 -6.28 9.51 -8.14
N TRP A 229 -6.05 9.18 -9.41
CA TRP A 229 -4.72 9.15 -10.01
C TRP A 229 -4.32 10.51 -10.61
N SER A 230 -5.18 11.52 -10.55
CA SER A 230 -4.87 12.89 -10.96
C SER A 230 -4.36 13.73 -9.79
N ALA A 231 -3.70 14.84 -10.08
CA ALA A 231 -3.29 15.82 -9.06
C ALA A 231 -4.45 16.66 -8.51
N LEU A 232 -5.71 16.23 -8.71
CA LEU A 232 -6.90 16.99 -8.29
C LEU A 232 -6.91 17.26 -6.79
N SER A 233 -6.60 16.25 -5.98
CA SER A 233 -6.53 16.41 -4.53
C SER A 233 -5.52 17.48 -4.11
N SER A 234 -4.28 17.42 -4.62
CA SER A 234 -3.25 18.42 -4.32
C SER A 234 -3.62 19.83 -4.84
N THR A 235 -4.29 19.91 -5.99
CA THR A 235 -4.74 21.17 -6.57
C THR A 235 -5.83 21.81 -5.71
N CYS A 236 -6.79 21.00 -5.23
CA CYS A 236 -7.82 21.42 -4.29
C CYS A 236 -7.20 21.87 -2.96
N THR A 237 -6.23 21.14 -2.40
CA THR A 237 -5.50 21.55 -1.18
C THR A 237 -4.80 22.89 -1.37
N ALA A 238 -4.10 23.09 -2.50
CA ALA A 238 -3.44 24.36 -2.80
C ALA A 238 -4.44 25.53 -2.88
N ARG A 239 -5.59 25.34 -3.54
CA ARG A 239 -6.67 26.34 -3.57
C ARG A 239 -7.23 26.63 -2.19
N ALA A 240 -7.47 25.60 -1.39
CA ALA A 240 -7.99 25.76 -0.03
C ALA A 240 -7.08 26.67 0.79
N LEU A 241 -5.76 26.39 0.79
CA LEU A 241 -4.76 27.21 1.48
C LEU A 241 -4.70 28.65 0.95
N LEU A 242 -4.72 28.85 -0.38
CA LEU A 242 -4.68 30.19 -0.96
C LEU A 242 -5.93 31.02 -0.61
N TYR A 243 -7.13 30.44 -0.67
CA TYR A 243 -8.35 31.14 -0.25
C TYR A 243 -8.38 31.44 1.24
N CYS A 244 -7.85 30.51 2.05
CA CYS A 244 -7.68 30.68 3.49
C CYS A 244 -6.79 31.90 3.81
N GLU A 245 -5.70 32.08 3.08
CA GLU A 245 -4.80 33.23 3.22
C GLU A 245 -5.38 34.52 2.62
N LEU A 246 -6.07 34.44 1.48
CA LEU A 246 -6.78 35.60 0.92
C LEU A 246 -7.85 36.14 1.86
N LEU A 247 -8.61 35.27 2.53
CA LEU A 247 -9.58 35.65 3.55
C LEU A 247 -8.89 36.41 4.70
N ARG A 248 -7.75 35.91 5.18
CA ARG A 248 -6.95 36.57 6.23
C ARG A 248 -6.46 37.95 5.80
N LEU A 249 -5.96 38.07 4.57
CA LEU A 249 -5.39 39.31 4.05
C LEU A 249 -6.45 40.38 3.79
N ARG A 250 -7.59 39.99 3.20
CA ARG A 250 -8.65 40.94 2.82
C ARG A 250 -9.52 41.36 4.00
N TYR A 251 -9.66 40.49 4.99
CA TYR A 251 -10.57 40.70 6.12
C TYR A 251 -9.87 40.42 7.46
N PRO A 252 -8.79 41.17 7.78
CA PRO A 252 -8.07 40.99 9.03
C PRO A 252 -9.02 41.19 10.22
N GLY A 253 -9.02 40.24 11.16
CA GLY A 253 -9.87 40.28 12.35
C GLY A 253 -11.29 39.75 12.16
N ASN A 254 -11.70 39.34 10.95
CA ASN A 254 -12.97 38.65 10.75
C ASN A 254 -12.97 37.29 11.46
N ALA A 255 -14.06 36.92 12.13
CA ALA A 255 -14.16 35.66 12.85
C ALA A 255 -13.97 34.45 11.93
N LEU A 256 -14.48 34.52 10.70
CA LEU A 256 -14.38 33.46 9.68
C LEU A 256 -12.94 33.15 9.28
N THR A 257 -12.00 34.10 9.45
CA THR A 257 -10.58 33.87 9.17
C THR A 257 -10.05 32.73 10.02
N LEU A 258 -10.11 32.89 11.35
CA LEU A 258 -9.60 31.87 12.29
C LEU A 258 -10.39 30.56 12.18
N GLU A 259 -11.71 30.65 12.02
CA GLU A 259 -12.55 29.46 11.83
C GLU A 259 -12.18 28.66 10.58
N THR A 260 -11.93 29.35 9.47
CA THR A 260 -11.55 28.72 8.20
C THR A 260 -10.13 28.18 8.26
N HIS A 261 -9.20 28.88 8.94
CA HIS A 261 -7.84 28.40 9.18
C HIS A 261 -7.86 27.07 9.94
N ALA A 262 -8.55 27.03 11.08
CA ALA A 262 -8.72 25.80 11.86
C ALA A 262 -9.33 24.66 11.03
N TRP A 263 -10.35 24.94 10.21
CA TRP A 263 -11.00 23.96 9.33
C TRP A 263 -10.05 23.40 8.27
N VAL A 264 -9.41 24.28 7.50
CA VAL A 264 -8.52 23.92 6.39
C VAL A 264 -7.32 23.14 6.92
N TYR A 265 -6.73 23.57 8.03
CA TYR A 265 -5.58 22.86 8.61
C TYR A 265 -5.96 21.52 9.23
N ALA A 266 -7.10 21.42 9.93
CA ALA A 266 -7.53 20.17 10.54
C ALA A 266 -7.79 19.11 9.47
N LEU A 267 -8.60 19.43 8.46
CA LEU A 267 -8.99 18.48 7.42
C LEU A 267 -7.92 18.28 6.35
N GLY A 268 -7.07 19.28 6.13
CA GLY A 268 -5.93 19.18 5.21
C GLY A 268 -4.75 18.39 5.77
N GLY A 269 -4.84 17.89 7.02
CA GLY A 269 -3.80 17.07 7.65
C GLY A 269 -2.65 17.86 8.32
N TYR A 270 -2.82 19.16 8.55
CA TYR A 270 -1.86 20.06 9.22
C TYR A 270 -2.18 20.22 10.72
N HIS A 271 -2.25 19.10 11.45
CA HIS A 271 -2.87 19.03 12.78
C HIS A 271 -2.21 19.96 13.82
N ALA A 272 -0.89 20.14 13.79
CA ALA A 272 -0.20 21.04 14.73
C ALA A 272 -0.61 22.51 14.53
N ALA A 273 -0.81 22.94 13.28
CA ALA A 273 -1.35 24.27 12.97
C ALA A 273 -2.82 24.38 13.37
N ALA A 274 -3.61 23.35 13.04
CA ALA A 274 -5.02 23.29 13.41
C ALA A 274 -5.25 23.38 14.92
N LEU A 275 -4.44 22.69 15.73
CA LEU A 275 -4.53 22.72 17.20
C LEU A 275 -4.36 24.14 17.74
N ARG A 276 -3.41 24.92 17.22
CA ARG A 276 -3.21 26.32 17.63
C ARG A 276 -4.45 27.16 17.36
N ASP A 277 -5.06 26.99 16.19
CA ASP A 277 -6.25 27.76 15.81
C ASP A 277 -7.51 27.30 16.55
N LEU A 278 -7.64 25.99 16.80
CA LEU A 278 -8.74 25.42 17.58
C LEU A 278 -8.69 25.86 19.04
N ASP A 279 -7.50 25.92 19.65
CA ASP A 279 -7.31 26.43 21.01
C ASP A 279 -7.64 27.94 21.05
N ALA A 280 -7.17 28.73 20.08
CA ALA A 280 -7.52 30.15 19.96
C ALA A 280 -9.02 30.38 19.73
N LEU A 281 -9.72 29.50 19.01
CA LEU A 281 -11.18 29.56 18.86
C LEU A 281 -11.91 29.28 20.18
N ALA A 282 -11.42 28.33 20.97
CA ALA A 282 -12.00 28.00 22.26
C ALA A 282 -11.92 29.20 23.24
N GLU A 283 -10.80 29.92 23.24
CA GLU A 283 -10.59 31.12 24.07
C GLU A 283 -11.55 32.28 23.72
N ARG A 284 -12.07 32.35 22.49
CA ARG A 284 -13.03 33.38 22.05
C ARG A 284 -14.47 33.13 22.54
N GLY A 285 -14.75 31.99 23.16
CA GLY A 285 -16.02 31.67 23.83
C GLY A 285 -17.17 31.19 22.93
N LYS A 286 -17.37 31.78 21.74
CA LYS A 286 -18.44 31.35 20.80
C LYS A 286 -17.86 30.55 19.63
N ALA A 287 -17.44 29.32 19.90
CA ALA A 287 -16.92 28.42 18.88
C ALA A 287 -18.03 27.89 17.93
N PRO A 288 -17.73 27.62 16.65
CA PRO A 288 -18.66 26.98 15.72
C PRO A 288 -19.09 25.59 16.17
N ALA A 289 -20.26 25.12 15.72
CA ALA A 289 -20.81 23.82 16.12
C ALA A 289 -19.92 22.62 15.74
N TRP A 290 -19.11 22.74 14.68
CA TRP A 290 -18.16 21.72 14.25
C TRP A 290 -16.84 21.74 15.03
N HIS A 291 -16.54 22.78 15.82
CA HIS A 291 -15.26 22.91 16.53
C HIS A 291 -14.94 21.68 17.41
N PRO A 292 -15.87 21.17 18.23
CA PRO A 292 -15.60 19.98 19.04
C PRO A 292 -15.30 18.72 18.22
N LEU A 293 -15.77 18.64 16.97
CA LEU A 293 -15.51 17.51 16.07
C LEU A 293 -14.08 17.58 15.53
N LEU A 294 -13.64 18.75 15.05
CA LEU A 294 -12.29 18.90 14.54
C LEU A 294 -11.25 18.80 15.65
N ASP A 295 -11.52 19.37 16.82
CA ASP A 295 -10.69 19.20 18.03
C ASP A 295 -10.53 17.72 18.40
N ALA A 296 -11.64 16.97 18.46
CA ALA A 296 -11.59 15.53 18.72
C ALA A 296 -10.83 14.76 17.62
N SER A 297 -10.98 15.15 16.35
CA SER A 297 -10.32 14.49 15.22
C SER A 297 -8.80 14.68 15.23
N VAL A 298 -8.31 15.92 15.37
CA VAL A 298 -6.85 16.18 15.37
C VAL A 298 -6.16 15.61 16.60
N ARG A 299 -6.90 15.41 17.70
CA ARG A 299 -6.44 14.74 18.94
C ARG A 299 -6.69 13.22 18.96
N TYR A 300 -7.28 12.66 17.90
CA TYR A 300 -7.64 11.24 17.78
C TYR A 300 -8.50 10.72 18.95
N GLN A 301 -9.44 11.53 19.42
CA GLN A 301 -10.45 11.15 20.42
C GLN A 301 -11.61 10.43 19.72
N THR A 302 -11.33 9.27 19.10
CA THR A 302 -12.28 8.54 18.25
C THR A 302 -13.60 8.24 18.99
N ASP A 303 -13.56 7.82 20.26
CA ASP A 303 -14.78 7.57 21.04
C ASP A 303 -15.69 8.79 21.13
N ARG A 304 -15.11 9.99 21.30
CA ARG A 304 -15.87 11.23 21.35
C ARG A 304 -16.54 11.52 20.00
N LEU A 305 -15.83 11.28 18.88
CA LEU A 305 -16.38 11.38 17.53
C LEU A 305 -17.52 10.37 17.29
N THR A 306 -17.38 9.12 17.75
CA THR A 306 -18.45 8.12 17.64
C THR A 306 -19.72 8.56 18.38
N GLY A 307 -19.57 9.22 19.54
CA GLY A 307 -20.70 9.81 20.27
C GLY A 307 -21.46 10.83 19.43
N TYR A 308 -20.76 11.73 18.75
CA TYR A 308 -21.37 12.72 17.86
C TYR A 308 -22.03 12.09 16.62
N ALA A 309 -21.41 11.06 16.03
CA ALA A 309 -21.99 10.34 14.89
C ALA A 309 -23.28 9.60 15.29
N ARG A 310 -23.28 8.92 16.45
CA ARG A 310 -24.44 8.18 17.00
C ARG A 310 -25.59 9.07 17.44
N ALA A 311 -25.32 10.32 17.80
CA ALA A 311 -26.36 11.29 18.18
C ALA A 311 -27.30 11.65 17.02
N ARG A 312 -26.94 11.35 15.77
CA ARG A 312 -27.75 11.62 14.55
C ARG A 312 -28.24 13.07 14.42
N GLY A 313 -27.39 14.03 14.81
CA GLY A 313 -27.62 15.45 14.60
C GLY A 313 -27.18 15.92 13.21
N PRO A 314 -27.32 17.23 12.89
CA PRO A 314 -26.97 17.79 11.58
C PRO A 314 -25.50 17.57 11.16
N LEU A 315 -24.58 17.45 12.13
CA LEU A 315 -23.16 17.21 11.90
C LEU A 315 -22.76 15.73 11.99
N SER A 316 -23.72 14.80 12.11
CA SER A 316 -23.40 13.38 12.19
C SER A 316 -22.69 12.83 10.94
N PRO A 317 -22.97 13.29 9.71
CA PRO A 317 -22.18 12.90 8.53
C PRO A 317 -20.71 13.32 8.64
N LEU A 318 -20.44 14.56 9.08
CA LEU A 318 -19.07 15.02 9.33
C LEU A 318 -18.40 14.22 10.45
N ALA A 319 -19.09 13.98 11.56
CA ALA A 319 -18.57 13.16 12.66
C ALA A 319 -18.24 11.73 12.20
N ALA A 320 -19.13 11.10 11.44
CA ALA A 320 -18.95 9.76 10.87
C ALA A 320 -17.72 9.69 9.96
N TRP A 321 -17.55 10.68 9.09
CA TRP A 321 -16.38 10.80 8.25
C TRP A 321 -15.09 10.97 9.06
N LEU A 322 -15.10 11.82 10.09
CA LEU A 322 -13.95 12.04 10.96
C LEU A 322 -13.60 10.80 11.80
N VAL A 323 -14.59 9.99 12.22
CA VAL A 323 -14.33 8.68 12.84
C VAL A 323 -13.48 7.83 11.91
N LEU A 324 -13.92 7.66 10.66
CA LEU A 324 -13.24 6.81 9.68
C LEU A 324 -11.83 7.33 9.34
N ILE A 325 -11.67 8.64 9.18
CA ILE A 325 -10.36 9.26 8.98
C ILE A 325 -9.44 9.07 10.18
N SER A 326 -9.97 9.10 11.41
CA SER A 326 -9.14 8.92 12.61
C SER A 326 -8.53 7.51 12.70
N VAL A 327 -9.16 6.51 12.07
CA VAL A 327 -8.75 5.10 12.13
C VAL A 327 -8.16 4.53 10.84
N GLU A 328 -8.34 5.16 9.67
CA GLU A 328 -7.88 4.60 8.37
C GLU A 328 -6.37 4.32 8.30
N ASN A 329 -5.57 5.04 9.10
CA ASN A 329 -4.11 4.93 9.12
C ASN A 329 -3.57 4.09 10.29
N GLN A 330 -4.44 3.40 11.04
CA GLN A 330 -4.08 2.77 12.31
C GLN A 330 -3.50 1.34 12.23
N ARG A 331 -3.46 0.72 11.05
CA ARG A 331 -3.15 -0.73 10.86
C ARG A 331 -4.09 -1.65 11.63
N THR A 332 -5.32 -1.22 11.81
CA THR A 332 -6.34 -1.95 12.55
C THR A 332 -7.51 -2.27 11.62
N PRO A 333 -7.34 -3.23 10.69
CA PRO A 333 -8.37 -3.56 9.71
C PRO A 333 -9.70 -3.96 10.34
N ASN A 334 -9.70 -4.70 11.44
CA ASN A 334 -10.93 -5.15 12.08
C ASN A 334 -11.66 -3.98 12.76
N LEU A 335 -10.91 -3.10 13.42
CA LEU A 335 -11.47 -1.86 13.96
C LEU A 335 -12.02 -0.96 12.84
N TYR A 336 -11.28 -0.82 11.74
CA TYR A 336 -11.71 -0.01 10.60
C TYR A 336 -12.98 -0.59 9.96
N GLN A 337 -13.06 -1.91 9.80
CA GLN A 337 -14.24 -2.59 9.27
C GLN A 337 -15.48 -2.33 10.13
N ARG A 338 -15.37 -2.49 11.46
CA ARG A 338 -16.47 -2.22 12.39
C ARG A 338 -16.99 -0.79 12.23
N TYR A 339 -16.08 0.19 12.16
CA TYR A 339 -16.46 1.58 11.97
C TYR A 339 -17.01 1.86 10.58
N LEU A 340 -16.49 1.19 9.54
CA LEU A 340 -17.01 1.30 8.18
C LEU A 340 -18.46 0.82 8.13
N GLU A 341 -18.76 -0.35 8.68
CA GLU A 341 -20.11 -0.92 8.75
C GLU A 341 -21.08 -0.01 9.53
N GLU A 342 -20.62 0.57 10.64
CA GLU A 342 -21.45 1.44 11.47
C GLU A 342 -21.70 2.82 10.83
N PHE A 343 -20.67 3.44 10.25
CA PHE A 343 -20.67 4.86 9.91
C PHE A 343 -20.70 5.18 8.41
N ALA A 344 -20.33 4.27 7.52
CA ALA A 344 -20.48 4.49 6.08
C ALA A 344 -21.93 4.82 5.65
N PRO A 345 -23.00 4.25 6.25
CA PRO A 345 -24.37 4.61 5.91
C PRO A 345 -24.73 6.09 6.17
N LEU A 346 -23.95 6.80 6.99
CA LEU A 346 -24.14 8.24 7.22
C LEU A 346 -23.47 9.13 6.16
N ILE A 347 -22.60 8.55 5.33
CA ILE A 347 -21.87 9.22 4.24
C ILE A 347 -21.80 8.33 2.98
N PRO A 348 -22.94 7.82 2.48
CA PRO A 348 -22.98 6.78 1.45
C PRO A 348 -22.33 7.19 0.12
N HIS A 349 -22.18 8.51 -0.10
CA HIS A 349 -21.61 9.07 -1.33
C HIS A 349 -20.19 9.60 -1.17
N ASN A 350 -19.51 9.32 -0.04
CA ASN A 350 -18.09 9.64 0.09
C ASN A 350 -17.23 8.44 -0.36
N PRO A 351 -16.27 8.61 -1.29
CA PRO A 351 -15.46 7.49 -1.80
C PRO A 351 -14.33 7.10 -0.86
N ARG A 352 -13.91 8.00 0.02
CA ARG A 352 -12.73 7.82 0.85
C ARG A 352 -12.83 6.61 1.77
N PRO A 353 -13.96 6.35 2.46
CA PRO A 353 -14.09 5.18 3.32
C PRO A 353 -13.81 3.85 2.58
N LEU A 354 -14.36 3.69 1.38
CA LEU A 354 -14.15 2.50 0.55
C LEU A 354 -12.74 2.45 -0.03
N TYR A 355 -12.17 3.59 -0.39
CA TYR A 355 -10.78 3.63 -0.82
C TYR A 355 -9.83 3.22 0.30
N ALA A 356 -10.03 3.72 1.53
CA ALA A 356 -9.25 3.32 2.69
C ALA A 356 -9.43 1.82 3.01
N ALA A 357 -10.67 1.29 2.92
CA ALA A 357 -10.94 -0.14 3.02
C ALA A 357 -10.07 -0.97 2.06
N ASN A 358 -9.96 -0.54 0.80
CA ASN A 358 -9.12 -1.18 -0.22
C ASN A 358 -7.61 -1.17 0.09
N GLN A 359 -7.17 -0.41 1.09
CA GLN A 359 -5.77 -0.34 1.51
C GLN A 359 -5.49 -1.12 2.80
N VAL A 360 -6.50 -1.34 3.65
CA VAL A 360 -6.30 -1.94 4.98
C VAL A 360 -6.83 -3.36 5.09
N PHE A 361 -7.86 -3.74 4.34
CA PHE A 361 -8.53 -5.03 4.51
C PHE A 361 -7.69 -6.24 4.08
N GLY A 362 -8.03 -7.38 4.67
CA GLY A 362 -7.58 -8.70 4.20
C GLY A 362 -8.32 -9.14 2.94
N VAL A 363 -7.99 -10.33 2.42
CA VAL A 363 -8.48 -10.81 1.11
C VAL A 363 -10.01 -10.78 0.99
N GLY A 364 -10.75 -11.22 2.02
CA GLY A 364 -12.21 -11.23 2.01
C GLY A 364 -12.77 -9.80 1.97
N GLY A 365 -12.31 -8.95 2.89
CA GLY A 365 -12.74 -7.55 2.93
C GLY A 365 -12.39 -6.78 1.66
N LEU A 366 -11.22 -7.04 1.06
CA LEU A 366 -10.81 -6.46 -0.22
C LEU A 366 -11.69 -6.94 -1.38
N HIS A 367 -12.12 -8.20 -1.37
CA HIS A 367 -13.05 -8.69 -2.39
C HIS A 367 -14.33 -7.86 -2.39
N ASP A 368 -14.93 -7.68 -1.22
CA ASP A 368 -16.18 -6.94 -1.04
C ASP A 368 -15.99 -5.45 -1.32
N SER A 369 -14.97 -4.82 -0.72
CA SER A 369 -14.76 -3.38 -0.86
C SER A 369 -14.36 -2.96 -2.27
N THR A 370 -13.57 -3.78 -2.99
CA THR A 370 -13.23 -3.48 -4.38
C THR A 370 -14.41 -3.72 -5.33
N ALA A 371 -15.30 -4.68 -5.04
CA ALA A 371 -16.52 -4.87 -5.79
C ALA A 371 -17.51 -3.72 -5.58
N GLN A 372 -17.72 -3.32 -4.32
CA GLN A 372 -18.56 -2.16 -3.97
C GLN A 372 -18.04 -0.86 -4.58
N GLY A 373 -16.72 -0.66 -4.61
CA GLY A 373 -16.11 0.50 -5.24
C GLY A 373 -16.46 0.69 -6.72
N LEU A 374 -16.76 -0.40 -7.46
CA LEU A 374 -17.16 -0.33 -8.87
C LEU A 374 -18.56 0.25 -9.10
N THR A 375 -19.43 0.24 -8.08
CA THR A 375 -20.80 0.78 -8.18
C THR A 375 -20.87 2.24 -7.76
N LEU A 376 -19.87 2.74 -7.05
CA LEU A 376 -19.93 4.04 -6.40
C LEU A 376 -20.14 5.22 -7.37
N ALA A 377 -19.28 5.36 -8.39
CA ALA A 377 -19.42 6.45 -9.36
C ALA A 377 -20.72 6.34 -10.18
N PRO A 378 -21.15 5.13 -10.60
CA PRO A 378 -22.49 4.91 -11.12
C PRO A 378 -23.62 5.42 -10.22
N ASP A 379 -23.60 5.04 -8.94
CA ASP A 379 -24.63 5.42 -7.99
C ASP A 379 -24.68 6.95 -7.80
N TRP A 380 -23.51 7.61 -7.74
CA TRP A 380 -23.45 9.09 -7.71
C TRP A 380 -24.05 9.72 -8.94
N LEU A 381 -23.72 9.21 -10.13
CA LEU A 381 -24.23 9.76 -11.37
C LEU A 381 -25.77 9.72 -11.36
N ALA A 382 -26.36 8.59 -10.96
CA ALA A 382 -27.81 8.41 -10.95
C ALA A 382 -28.52 9.21 -9.85
N GLN A 383 -28.00 9.19 -8.62
CA GLN A 383 -28.72 9.69 -7.44
C GLN A 383 -28.39 11.16 -7.12
N GLU A 384 -27.10 11.52 -7.16
CA GLU A 384 -26.62 12.83 -6.72
C GLU A 384 -26.51 13.80 -7.91
N VAL A 385 -25.76 13.41 -8.94
CA VAL A 385 -25.54 14.27 -10.10
C VAL A 385 -26.85 14.50 -10.84
N GLY A 386 -27.62 13.45 -11.07
CA GLY A 386 -28.93 13.52 -11.70
C GLY A 386 -29.94 14.42 -10.98
N SER A 387 -29.77 14.68 -9.68
CA SER A 387 -30.66 15.53 -8.87
C SER A 387 -30.19 16.99 -8.79
N LEU A 388 -28.97 17.33 -9.25
CA LEU A 388 -28.47 18.71 -9.26
C LEU A 388 -29.42 19.63 -10.05
N PRO A 389 -29.98 20.70 -9.46
CA PRO A 389 -30.95 21.56 -10.15
C PRO A 389 -30.40 22.24 -11.40
N SER A 390 -29.13 22.65 -11.37
CA SER A 390 -28.46 23.34 -12.48
C SER A 390 -27.89 22.39 -13.54
N LEU A 391 -28.06 21.07 -13.42
CA LEU A 391 -27.51 20.12 -14.38
C LEU A 391 -28.15 20.32 -15.78
N PRO A 392 -27.34 20.54 -16.83
CA PRO A 392 -27.82 20.69 -18.20
C PRO A 392 -28.73 19.54 -18.65
N PRO A 393 -29.81 19.78 -19.41
CA PRO A 393 -30.79 18.76 -19.77
C PRO A 393 -30.20 17.53 -20.47
N ASN A 394 -29.20 17.72 -21.34
CA ASN A 394 -28.49 16.64 -22.03
C ASN A 394 -27.69 15.77 -21.05
N LEU A 395 -27.02 16.37 -20.07
CA LEU A 395 -26.31 15.63 -19.03
C LEU A 395 -27.28 14.94 -18.07
N ARG A 396 -28.41 15.57 -17.74
CA ARG A 396 -29.46 14.94 -16.92
C ARG A 396 -30.03 13.70 -17.61
N ALA A 397 -30.25 13.77 -18.91
CA ALA A 397 -30.70 12.61 -19.68
C ALA A 397 -29.66 11.47 -19.74
N LEU A 398 -28.36 11.76 -19.59
CA LEU A 398 -27.34 10.74 -19.43
C LEU A 398 -27.35 10.15 -18.01
N ALA A 399 -27.50 11.00 -17.00
CA ALA A 399 -27.55 10.58 -15.61
C ALA A 399 -28.72 9.62 -15.30
N THR A 400 -29.85 9.74 -16.01
CA THR A 400 -31.06 8.91 -15.78
C THR A 400 -31.10 7.60 -16.56
N LYS A 401 -30.21 7.36 -17.53
CA LYS A 401 -30.26 6.18 -18.44
C LYS A 401 -29.74 4.87 -17.84
N GLY A 402 -29.39 4.86 -16.55
CA GLY A 402 -28.65 3.78 -15.91
C GLY A 402 -27.17 4.11 -15.91
N ALA A 403 -26.47 3.69 -14.85
CA ALA A 403 -25.10 4.09 -14.62
C ALA A 403 -24.20 2.85 -14.63
N ASP A 404 -23.36 2.78 -15.65
CA ASP A 404 -22.25 1.83 -15.75
C ASP A 404 -20.98 2.61 -16.13
N ALA A 405 -19.83 1.93 -16.18
CA ALA A 405 -18.56 2.58 -16.48
C ALA A 405 -18.57 3.27 -17.88
N ALA A 406 -19.28 2.70 -18.86
CA ALA A 406 -19.39 3.29 -20.20
C ALA A 406 -20.24 4.58 -20.20
N THR A 407 -21.29 4.62 -19.40
CA THR A 407 -22.13 5.80 -19.20
C THR A 407 -21.35 6.89 -18.47
N ILE A 408 -20.55 6.55 -17.46
CA ILE A 408 -19.65 7.51 -16.77
C ILE A 408 -18.69 8.16 -17.77
N ARG A 409 -18.04 7.36 -18.63
CA ARG A 409 -17.19 7.90 -19.71
C ARG A 409 -17.96 8.84 -20.63
N THR A 410 -19.16 8.43 -21.04
CA THR A 410 -20.00 9.21 -21.97
C THR A 410 -20.41 10.54 -21.34
N PHE A 411 -20.81 10.52 -20.06
CA PHE A 411 -21.09 11.71 -19.27
C PHE A 411 -19.86 12.61 -19.17
N ALA A 412 -18.68 12.06 -18.87
CA ALA A 412 -17.45 12.82 -18.76
C ALA A 412 -17.11 13.57 -20.07
N LEU A 413 -17.11 12.86 -21.21
CA LEU A 413 -16.86 13.47 -22.52
C LEU A 413 -17.92 14.51 -22.89
N ALA A 414 -19.20 14.23 -22.64
CA ALA A 414 -20.28 15.18 -22.92
C ALA A 414 -20.17 16.44 -22.05
N SER A 415 -19.78 16.29 -20.78
CA SER A 415 -19.64 17.40 -19.84
C SER A 415 -18.47 18.34 -20.19
N GLN A 416 -17.40 17.80 -20.78
CA GLN A 416 -16.25 18.59 -21.25
C GLN A 416 -16.57 19.44 -22.49
N ALA A 417 -17.51 18.97 -23.32
CA ALA A 417 -17.95 19.71 -24.49
C ALA A 417 -18.86 20.90 -24.13
N LEU A 418 -19.33 20.99 -22.88
CA LEU A 418 -20.19 22.08 -22.44
C LEU A 418 -19.38 23.25 -21.91
N SER A 419 -19.85 24.46 -22.24
CA SER A 419 -19.38 25.69 -21.64
C SER A 419 -20.58 26.55 -21.24
N ASP A 420 -20.64 26.90 -19.96
CA ASP A 420 -21.64 27.82 -19.40
C ASP A 420 -20.99 28.99 -18.66
N GLY A 421 -19.68 29.19 -18.88
CA GLY A 421 -18.85 30.21 -18.22
C GLY A 421 -18.59 29.97 -16.73
N ALA A 422 -19.41 29.17 -16.05
CA ALA A 422 -19.29 28.97 -14.62
C ALA A 422 -18.09 28.07 -14.27
N TYR A 423 -17.50 28.33 -13.10
CA TYR A 423 -16.29 27.68 -12.65
C TYR A 423 -16.47 27.05 -11.27
N PRO A 424 -16.07 25.79 -11.01
CA PRO A 424 -15.49 24.85 -11.97
C PRO A 424 -16.45 24.43 -13.10
N SER A 425 -15.91 23.98 -14.22
CA SER A 425 -16.69 23.55 -15.39
C SER A 425 -17.45 22.25 -15.12
N TRP A 426 -18.50 21.94 -15.90
CA TRP A 426 -19.13 20.61 -15.84
C TRP A 426 -18.16 19.48 -16.20
N GLY A 427 -17.17 19.78 -17.05
CA GLY A 427 -16.06 18.88 -17.37
C GLY A 427 -15.30 18.40 -16.14
N THR A 428 -15.11 19.27 -15.14
CA THR A 428 -14.52 18.89 -13.84
C THR A 428 -15.34 17.81 -13.14
N LEU A 429 -16.66 17.94 -13.06
CA LEU A 429 -17.51 16.92 -12.42
C LEU A 429 -17.45 15.60 -13.18
N GLY A 430 -17.52 15.66 -14.51
CA GLY A 430 -17.35 14.48 -15.35
C GLY A 430 -16.01 13.78 -15.14
N ARG A 431 -14.93 14.56 -14.97
CA ARG A 431 -13.59 14.05 -14.65
C ARG A 431 -13.54 13.39 -13.28
N ILE A 432 -14.10 14.02 -12.24
CA ILE A 432 -14.17 13.45 -10.88
C ILE A 432 -14.83 12.06 -10.90
N LEU A 433 -15.95 11.92 -11.64
CA LEU A 433 -16.65 10.64 -11.76
C LEU A 433 -15.81 9.60 -12.51
N TRP A 434 -15.19 9.99 -13.64
CA TRP A 434 -14.40 9.08 -14.45
C TRP A 434 -13.11 8.62 -13.74
N ASP A 435 -12.41 9.53 -13.05
CA ASP A 435 -11.21 9.22 -12.26
C ASP A 435 -11.54 8.35 -11.06
N THR A 436 -12.70 8.56 -10.44
CA THR A 436 -13.19 7.70 -9.35
C THR A 436 -13.47 6.29 -9.87
N GLN A 437 -14.20 6.16 -10.98
CA GLN A 437 -14.47 4.85 -11.59
C GLN A 437 -13.16 4.15 -11.99
N PHE A 438 -12.21 4.90 -12.57
CA PHE A 438 -10.91 4.37 -12.96
C PHE A 438 -10.13 3.85 -11.75
N ALA A 439 -10.03 4.64 -10.67
CA ALA A 439 -9.28 4.25 -9.47
C ALA A 439 -9.84 2.97 -8.84
N PHE A 440 -11.17 2.82 -8.74
CA PHE A 440 -11.78 1.60 -8.21
C PHE A 440 -11.64 0.40 -9.16
N THR A 441 -11.70 0.60 -10.48
CA THR A 441 -11.36 -0.46 -11.43
C THR A 441 -9.91 -0.92 -11.26
N MET A 442 -8.96 0.01 -11.11
CA MET A 442 -7.56 -0.34 -10.87
C MET A 442 -7.37 -1.10 -9.55
N ASN A 443 -8.05 -0.69 -8.48
CA ASN A 443 -8.01 -1.40 -7.21
C ASN A 443 -8.55 -2.84 -7.34
N ARG A 444 -9.67 -3.03 -8.07
CA ARG A 444 -10.23 -4.36 -8.32
C ARG A 444 -9.28 -5.25 -9.11
N LEU A 445 -8.77 -4.76 -10.23
CA LEU A 445 -7.85 -5.53 -11.07
C LEU A 445 -6.55 -5.86 -10.33
N HIS A 446 -6.01 -4.90 -9.56
CA HIS A 446 -4.84 -5.13 -8.72
C HIS A 446 -5.11 -6.18 -7.64
N PHE A 447 -6.24 -6.10 -6.93
CA PHE A 447 -6.64 -7.12 -5.98
C PHE A 447 -6.71 -8.51 -6.63
N MET A 448 -7.37 -8.62 -7.78
CA MET A 448 -7.51 -9.89 -8.50
C MET A 448 -6.17 -10.52 -8.86
N VAL A 449 -5.25 -9.75 -9.44
CA VAL A 449 -3.95 -10.29 -9.87
C VAL A 449 -2.97 -10.48 -8.71
N ALA A 450 -2.87 -9.52 -7.79
CA ALA A 450 -1.79 -9.47 -6.80
C ALA A 450 -2.14 -10.15 -5.46
N MET A 451 -3.43 -10.20 -5.09
CA MET A 451 -3.88 -10.69 -3.79
C MET A 451 -4.74 -11.95 -3.90
N TRP A 452 -5.63 -11.99 -4.89
CA TRP A 452 -6.51 -13.14 -5.13
C TRP A 452 -5.88 -14.18 -6.07
N SER A 453 -4.85 -13.78 -6.82
CA SER A 453 -4.11 -14.64 -7.76
C SER A 453 -4.99 -15.29 -8.83
N VAL A 454 -6.00 -14.55 -9.32
CA VAL A 454 -6.87 -14.99 -10.42
C VAL A 454 -6.54 -14.23 -11.71
N SER A 455 -6.84 -14.83 -12.86
CA SER A 455 -6.71 -14.13 -14.14
C SER A 455 -7.65 -12.93 -14.20
N THR A 456 -7.18 -11.85 -14.82
CA THR A 456 -7.91 -10.58 -14.99
C THR A 456 -8.32 -10.34 -16.44
N LYS A 457 -8.09 -11.31 -17.34
CA LYS A 457 -8.22 -11.16 -18.79
C LYS A 457 -9.62 -10.71 -19.20
N ASP A 458 -10.64 -11.36 -18.63
CA ASP A 458 -12.04 -11.09 -18.96
C ASP A 458 -12.46 -9.73 -18.41
N GLU A 459 -12.07 -9.40 -17.18
CA GLU A 459 -12.34 -8.11 -16.55
C GLU A 459 -11.64 -6.95 -17.28
N VAL A 460 -10.36 -7.09 -17.64
CA VAL A 460 -9.65 -6.08 -18.43
C VAL A 460 -10.34 -5.88 -19.78
N THR A 461 -10.71 -6.96 -20.47
CA THR A 461 -11.42 -6.88 -21.76
C THR A 461 -12.75 -6.15 -21.62
N SER A 462 -13.46 -6.37 -20.51
CA SER A 462 -14.73 -5.72 -20.20
C SER A 462 -14.57 -4.23 -19.83
N PHE A 463 -13.55 -3.88 -19.05
CA PHE A 463 -13.34 -2.50 -18.59
C PHE A 463 -12.64 -1.59 -19.60
N ALA A 464 -11.73 -2.11 -20.43
CA ALA A 464 -10.90 -1.29 -21.32
C ALA A 464 -11.69 -0.31 -22.20
N PRO A 465 -12.85 -0.67 -22.80
CA PRO A 465 -13.67 0.27 -23.58
C PRO A 465 -14.17 1.48 -22.77
N ALA A 466 -14.51 1.29 -21.49
CA ALA A 466 -14.98 2.35 -20.60
C ALA A 466 -13.89 3.36 -20.21
N PHE A 467 -12.62 3.03 -20.46
CA PHE A 467 -11.49 3.92 -20.21
C PHE A 467 -10.77 4.34 -21.49
N ALA A 468 -11.33 4.05 -22.67
CA ALA A 468 -10.75 4.50 -23.93
C ALA A 468 -10.62 6.04 -23.97
N GLY A 469 -9.37 6.52 -24.08
CA GLY A 469 -9.03 7.94 -24.04
C GLY A 469 -8.61 8.46 -22.66
N HIS A 470 -8.85 7.72 -21.57
CA HIS A 470 -8.41 8.10 -20.23
C HIS A 470 -6.87 8.20 -20.17
N PRO A 471 -6.27 9.24 -19.54
CA PRO A 471 -4.81 9.42 -19.50
C PRO A 471 -4.04 8.22 -18.95
N TYR A 472 -4.66 7.49 -18.02
CA TYR A 472 -4.08 6.33 -17.36
C TYR A 472 -4.61 4.99 -17.90
N ALA A 473 -5.39 4.99 -18.99
CA ALA A 473 -5.90 3.75 -19.60
C ALA A 473 -4.82 2.69 -19.89
N PRO A 474 -3.58 3.04 -20.31
CA PRO A 474 -2.54 2.04 -20.53
C PRO A 474 -2.19 1.20 -19.29
N ALA A 475 -2.41 1.74 -18.08
CA ALA A 475 -2.12 1.03 -16.83
C ALA A 475 -3.01 -0.21 -16.65
N ILE A 476 -4.25 -0.20 -17.17
CA ILE A 476 -5.15 -1.37 -17.13
C ILE A 476 -4.50 -2.57 -17.83
N ASN A 477 -3.86 -2.33 -18.98
CA ASN A 477 -3.22 -3.39 -19.77
C ASN A 477 -2.00 -4.00 -19.07
N THR A 478 -1.36 -3.28 -18.14
CA THR A 478 -0.25 -3.86 -17.35
C THR A 478 -0.72 -5.01 -16.46
N LEU A 479 -2.01 -5.04 -16.10
CA LEU A 479 -2.58 -6.03 -15.19
C LEU A 479 -3.10 -7.29 -15.90
N LEU A 480 -2.92 -7.45 -17.22
CA LEU A 480 -3.36 -8.62 -18.04
C LEU A 480 -2.65 -9.95 -17.71
N HIS A 481 -2.14 -10.14 -16.49
CA HIS A 481 -1.28 -11.26 -16.18
C HIS A 481 -2.02 -12.49 -15.65
N ASN A 482 -1.78 -13.65 -16.29
CA ASN A 482 -1.66 -15.01 -15.71
C ASN A 482 -1.69 -16.15 -16.75
N ASP A 483 -1.86 -15.87 -18.06
CA ASP A 483 -1.73 -16.90 -19.10
C ASP A 483 -0.28 -16.94 -19.63
N ASP A 484 0.29 -18.16 -19.77
CA ASP A 484 1.58 -18.69 -20.29
C ASP A 484 2.48 -17.90 -21.28
N SER A 485 2.28 -16.61 -21.47
CA SER A 485 3.15 -15.74 -22.25
C SER A 485 3.47 -14.49 -21.43
N PRO A 486 4.76 -14.22 -21.13
CA PRO A 486 5.14 -12.90 -20.66
C PRO A 486 4.88 -11.91 -21.81
N VAL A 487 3.66 -11.37 -21.85
CA VAL A 487 3.42 -10.07 -22.48
C VAL A 487 4.53 -9.15 -21.98
N ASP A 488 5.15 -8.39 -22.87
CA ASP A 488 6.23 -7.44 -22.57
C ASP A 488 5.74 -6.38 -21.58
N ARG A 489 5.70 -6.76 -20.30
CA ARG A 489 5.28 -5.94 -19.16
C ARG A 489 6.07 -4.64 -19.14
N PRO A 490 7.41 -4.63 -19.33
CA PRO A 490 8.16 -3.40 -19.51
C PRO A 490 7.57 -2.47 -20.59
N ALA A 491 7.19 -3.00 -21.76
CA ALA A 491 6.57 -2.19 -22.81
C ALA A 491 5.22 -1.59 -22.37
N ALA A 492 4.37 -2.33 -21.66
CA ALA A 492 3.11 -1.81 -21.15
C ALA A 492 3.30 -0.73 -20.07
N PHE A 493 4.26 -0.89 -19.16
CA PHE A 493 4.62 0.14 -18.18
C PHE A 493 5.22 1.40 -18.83
N ASN A 494 5.97 1.26 -19.92
CA ASN A 494 6.52 2.38 -20.69
C ASN A 494 5.46 3.22 -21.42
N LEU A 495 4.22 2.72 -21.54
CA LEU A 495 3.08 3.50 -22.06
C LEU A 495 2.40 4.33 -20.98
N VAL A 496 2.62 4.00 -19.69
CA VAL A 496 2.07 4.76 -18.57
C VAL A 496 2.92 6.00 -18.35
N ARG A 497 2.47 7.13 -18.91
CA ARG A 497 3.06 8.44 -18.65
C ARG A 497 2.61 8.91 -17.27
N ILE A 498 3.39 8.60 -16.26
CA ILE A 498 3.19 9.16 -14.93
C ILE A 498 3.86 10.54 -14.90
N GLY A 499 3.14 11.55 -15.40
CA GLY A 499 3.53 12.95 -15.18
C GLY A 499 3.46 13.29 -13.70
N ASP A 500 2.41 12.76 -13.04
CA ASP A 500 2.09 13.00 -11.64
C ASP A 500 1.93 11.65 -10.93
N VAL A 501 2.97 11.22 -10.18
CA VAL A 501 2.80 10.11 -9.23
C VAL A 501 1.96 10.68 -8.09
N VAL A 502 0.84 10.07 -7.69
CA VAL A 502 0.00 10.59 -6.59
C VAL A 502 -0.37 9.48 -5.61
N GLU A 503 -0.86 9.84 -4.43
CA GLU A 503 -1.24 8.89 -3.36
C GLU A 503 -2.16 7.76 -3.86
N GLY A 504 -3.15 8.08 -4.69
CA GLY A 504 -4.05 7.12 -5.33
C GLY A 504 -3.36 5.98 -6.09
N MET A 505 -2.11 6.19 -6.54
CA MET A 505 -1.30 5.20 -7.27
C MET A 505 -0.47 4.28 -6.36
N THR A 506 -0.49 4.44 -5.04
CA THR A 506 0.43 3.74 -4.13
C THR A 506 0.47 2.22 -4.35
N SER A 507 -0.70 1.56 -4.42
CA SER A 507 -0.77 0.11 -4.66
C SER A 507 -0.17 -0.28 -6.01
N TYR A 508 -0.39 0.53 -7.04
CA TYR A 508 0.14 0.31 -8.38
C TYR A 508 1.67 0.49 -8.45
N VAL A 509 2.21 1.51 -7.78
CA VAL A 509 3.66 1.73 -7.69
C VAL A 509 4.34 0.59 -6.94
N ASN A 510 3.74 0.13 -5.84
CA ASN A 510 4.24 -1.02 -5.10
C ASN A 510 4.23 -2.28 -5.98
N TRP A 511 3.16 -2.51 -6.73
CA TRP A 511 3.08 -3.64 -7.66
C TRP A 511 4.15 -3.58 -8.76
N ALA A 512 4.35 -2.41 -9.38
CA ALA A 512 5.39 -2.20 -10.38
C ALA A 512 6.79 -2.52 -9.85
N GLU A 513 7.05 -2.17 -8.58
CA GLU A 513 8.31 -2.48 -7.91
C GLU A 513 8.52 -3.97 -7.68
N HIS A 514 7.50 -4.69 -7.19
CA HIS A 514 7.58 -6.14 -7.01
C HIS A 514 7.80 -6.86 -8.34
N ALA A 515 7.27 -6.30 -9.43
CA ALA A 515 7.48 -6.82 -10.77
C ALA A 515 8.83 -6.39 -11.40
N ASN A 516 9.68 -5.66 -10.66
CA ASN A 516 10.98 -5.12 -11.10
C ASN A 516 10.91 -4.35 -12.43
N ASN A 517 9.80 -3.63 -12.66
CA ASN A 517 9.60 -2.84 -13.87
C ASN A 517 9.93 -1.36 -13.63
N SER A 518 10.25 -0.62 -14.68
CA SER A 518 10.34 0.85 -14.65
C SER A 518 9.11 1.46 -15.33
N PHE A 519 8.72 2.64 -14.88
CA PHE A 519 7.77 3.49 -15.62
C PHE A 519 8.50 4.24 -16.74
N ALA A 520 7.74 4.83 -17.66
CA ALA A 520 8.28 5.68 -18.73
C ALA A 520 9.11 6.85 -18.15
N GLY A 521 10.43 6.68 -18.07
CA GLY A 521 11.36 7.69 -17.56
C GLY A 521 11.59 7.72 -16.03
N LEU A 522 10.99 6.82 -15.25
CA LEU A 522 11.18 6.73 -13.80
C LEU A 522 11.43 5.28 -13.33
N THR A 523 12.44 5.07 -12.50
CA THR A 523 12.57 3.81 -11.75
C THR A 523 11.53 3.73 -10.63
N THR A 524 11.19 2.53 -10.19
CA THR A 524 10.28 2.32 -9.04
C THR A 524 10.78 2.98 -7.76
N ALA A 525 12.10 2.99 -7.53
CA ALA A 525 12.71 3.72 -6.43
C ALA A 525 12.49 5.24 -6.54
N GLN A 526 12.54 5.80 -7.75
CA GLN A 526 12.24 7.22 -7.99
C GLN A 526 10.75 7.51 -7.78
N ALA A 527 9.86 6.66 -8.30
CA ALA A 527 8.42 6.80 -8.10
C ALA A 527 8.04 6.70 -6.60
N ARG A 528 8.62 5.76 -5.86
CA ARG A 528 8.45 5.66 -4.41
C ARG A 528 9.03 6.87 -3.68
N GLY A 529 10.17 7.38 -4.13
CA GLY A 529 10.74 8.63 -3.63
C GLY A 529 9.73 9.77 -3.77
N LEU A 530 9.14 9.95 -4.95
CA LEU A 530 8.14 10.99 -5.21
C LEU A 530 6.90 10.84 -4.33
N LEU A 531 6.36 9.61 -4.20
CA LEU A 531 5.29 9.32 -3.24
C LEU A 531 5.69 9.75 -1.83
N TRP A 532 6.87 9.32 -1.37
CA TRP A 532 7.36 9.64 -0.03
C TRP A 532 7.40 11.14 0.24
N TYR A 533 7.91 11.92 -0.71
CA TYR A 533 7.99 13.37 -0.59
C TYR A 533 6.63 14.05 -0.63
N GLN A 534 5.68 13.56 -1.43
CA GLN A 534 4.31 14.06 -1.41
C GLN A 534 3.66 13.87 -0.07
N SER A 535 3.83 12.68 0.50
CA SER A 535 3.22 12.38 1.77
C SER A 535 3.73 13.31 2.84
N ASN A 536 5.03 13.63 2.92
CA ASN A 536 5.64 14.38 4.05
C ASN A 536 5.07 15.78 4.38
N ASN A 537 4.07 16.25 3.65
CA ASN A 537 3.45 17.56 3.83
C ASN A 537 2.14 17.50 4.63
N ASP A 538 1.47 16.34 4.71
CA ASP A 538 0.22 16.19 5.46
C ASP A 538 0.03 14.79 6.07
N MET A 539 -0.75 14.73 7.15
CA MET A 539 -0.97 13.48 7.88
C MET A 539 -1.74 12.41 7.14
N HIS A 540 -2.66 12.80 6.26
CA HIS A 540 -3.53 11.86 5.58
C HIS A 540 -2.76 11.06 4.53
N SER A 541 -1.87 11.72 3.78
CA SER A 541 -0.96 11.04 2.86
C SER A 541 0.17 10.28 3.56
N LEU A 542 0.62 10.73 4.74
CA LEU A 542 1.73 10.10 5.47
C LEU A 542 1.38 8.77 6.09
N GLY A 543 0.21 8.68 6.73
CA GLY A 543 -0.22 7.44 7.36
C GLY A 543 -0.13 6.27 6.39
N ARG A 544 -0.56 6.46 5.14
CA ARG A 544 -0.64 5.40 4.12
C ARG A 544 0.71 4.90 3.60
N LEU A 545 1.63 5.81 3.26
CA LEU A 545 2.98 5.37 2.86
C LEU A 545 3.76 4.79 4.02
N PHE A 546 3.52 5.29 5.22
CA PHE A 546 4.10 4.73 6.42
C PHE A 546 3.69 3.27 6.61
N LEU A 547 2.43 2.91 6.30
CA LEU A 547 1.97 1.51 6.33
C LEU A 547 2.84 0.58 5.49
N ASN A 548 3.30 1.06 4.32
CA ASN A 548 4.03 0.29 3.32
C ASN A 548 5.56 0.43 3.38
N SER A 549 6.08 1.30 4.24
CA SER A 549 7.53 1.54 4.34
C SER A 549 8.27 0.49 5.19
N GLY A 550 9.55 0.26 4.89
CA GLY A 550 10.43 -0.61 5.67
C GLY A 550 10.88 0.00 7.01
N PHE A 551 11.47 -0.83 7.88
CA PHE A 551 11.83 -0.49 9.27
C PHE A 551 12.61 0.83 9.43
N THR A 552 13.69 1.02 8.66
CA THR A 552 14.57 2.20 8.80
C THR A 552 13.85 3.50 8.45
N SER A 553 13.02 3.47 7.41
CA SER A 553 12.21 4.62 6.99
C SER A 553 11.17 4.98 8.06
N ARG A 554 10.52 3.98 8.66
CA ARG A 554 9.53 4.19 9.73
C ARG A 554 10.09 4.88 10.96
N ARG A 555 11.29 4.47 11.38
CA ARG A 555 11.94 5.06 12.56
C ARG A 555 12.17 6.56 12.38
N ARG A 556 12.68 6.99 11.23
CA ARG A 556 12.90 8.42 10.98
C ARG A 556 11.57 9.16 10.80
N ALA A 557 10.68 8.60 9.98
CA ALA A 557 9.43 9.23 9.61
C ALA A 557 8.50 9.49 10.79
N SER A 558 8.36 8.55 11.73
CA SER A 558 7.48 8.71 12.89
C SER A 558 7.81 9.97 13.72
N LEU A 559 9.09 10.30 13.89
CA LEU A 559 9.51 11.51 14.63
C LEU A 559 9.21 12.79 13.86
N GLU A 560 9.53 12.82 12.56
CA GLU A 560 9.24 13.97 11.70
C GLU A 560 7.72 14.21 11.60
N GLN A 561 6.92 13.14 11.60
CA GLN A 561 5.47 13.19 11.50
C GLN A 561 4.78 13.57 12.82
N LEU A 562 5.36 13.23 13.97
CA LEU A 562 4.84 13.71 15.27
C LEU A 562 4.93 15.23 15.42
N ALA A 563 5.79 15.91 14.63
CA ALA A 563 5.78 17.37 14.55
C ALA A 563 4.53 17.91 13.83
N ILE A 564 3.98 17.14 12.88
CA ILE A 564 2.74 17.49 12.16
C ILE A 564 1.51 17.11 12.98
N SER A 565 1.55 15.95 13.65
CA SER A 565 0.42 15.39 14.39
C SER A 565 0.87 14.73 15.68
N PRO A 566 1.06 15.54 16.73
CA PRO A 566 1.64 15.07 18.00
C PRO A 566 0.74 14.05 18.71
N ALA A 567 -0.57 14.11 18.48
CA ALA A 567 -1.56 13.22 19.08
C ALA A 567 -1.91 11.99 18.23
N ASN A 568 -1.21 11.72 17.11
CA ASN A 568 -1.50 10.53 16.32
C ASN A 568 -1.08 9.26 17.08
N PRO A 569 -2.02 8.34 17.39
CA PRO A 569 -1.71 7.18 18.21
C PRO A 569 -0.82 6.15 17.48
N SER A 570 -0.92 6.03 16.16
CA SER A 570 -0.06 5.15 15.36
C SER A 570 1.37 5.63 15.33
N LEU A 571 1.59 6.94 15.15
CA LEU A 571 2.93 7.52 15.18
C LEU A 571 3.58 7.39 16.56
N ASN A 572 2.82 7.61 17.62
CA ASN A 572 3.29 7.39 18.98
C ASN A 572 3.60 5.90 19.24
N ALA A 573 2.73 4.99 18.80
CA ALA A 573 2.97 3.55 18.86
C ALA A 573 4.25 3.16 18.11
N ASP A 574 4.50 3.71 16.93
CA ASP A 574 5.71 3.43 16.16
C ASP A 574 6.97 4.06 16.76
N ALA A 575 6.86 5.25 17.36
CA ALA A 575 7.95 5.83 18.13
C ALA A 575 8.34 4.91 19.30
N ILE A 576 7.36 4.32 20.00
CA ILE A 576 7.59 3.30 21.04
C ILE A 576 8.23 2.04 20.43
N ARG A 577 7.71 1.53 19.31
CA ARG A 577 8.21 0.32 18.63
C ARG A 577 9.58 0.44 18.01
N TYR A 578 10.11 1.64 17.76
CA TYR A 578 11.32 1.78 16.93
C TYR A 578 12.39 2.69 17.51
N GLN A 579 12.07 3.59 18.45
CA GLN A 579 13.08 4.45 19.05
C GLN A 579 13.82 3.80 20.21
N LYS A 580 15.01 4.35 20.51
CA LYS A 580 15.85 3.88 21.63
C LYS A 580 15.33 4.38 22.98
N ASP A 581 14.80 5.61 23.00
CA ASP A 581 14.18 6.33 24.12
C ASP A 581 12.69 5.97 24.30
N TRP A 582 12.29 4.73 23.98
CA TRP A 582 10.87 4.35 23.89
C TRP A 582 10.09 4.53 25.20
N GLN A 583 10.73 4.44 26.37
CA GLN A 583 10.08 4.67 27.66
C GLN A 583 9.65 6.13 27.84
N GLU A 584 10.50 7.08 27.43
CA GLU A 584 10.17 8.51 27.47
C GLU A 584 9.05 8.84 26.49
N ARG A 585 9.07 8.19 25.31
CA ARG A 585 8.01 8.27 24.31
C ARG A 585 6.70 7.71 24.85
N LEU A 586 6.73 6.54 25.49
CA LEU A 586 5.55 5.95 26.13
C LEU A 586 4.97 6.87 27.20
N ALA A 587 5.81 7.43 28.08
CA ALA A 587 5.35 8.36 29.11
C ALA A 587 4.72 9.63 28.52
N THR A 588 5.27 10.15 27.41
CA THR A 588 4.70 11.30 26.69
C THR A 588 3.36 10.94 26.05
N ALA A 589 3.30 9.81 25.36
CA ALA A 589 2.09 9.33 24.69
C ALA A 589 0.95 9.05 25.68
N GLN A 590 1.25 8.46 26.85
CA GLN A 590 0.27 8.21 27.91
C GLN A 590 -0.27 9.48 28.56
N LYS A 591 0.49 10.59 28.58
CA LYS A 591 -0.03 11.90 29.02
C LYS A 591 -1.02 12.48 28.03
N LEU A 592 -0.76 12.31 26.73
CA LEU A 592 -1.62 12.83 25.67
C LEU A 592 -2.89 11.99 25.51
N GLN A 593 -2.75 10.66 25.58
CA GLN A 593 -3.80 9.70 25.30
C GLN A 593 -3.71 8.53 26.29
N PRO A 594 -4.21 8.73 27.53
CA PRO A 594 -4.27 7.66 28.52
C PRO A 594 -5.04 6.46 27.97
N ASP A 595 -4.54 5.26 28.23
CA ASP A 595 -5.19 3.99 27.89
C ASP A 595 -5.49 3.75 26.39
N HIS A 596 -4.93 4.55 25.48
CA HIS A 596 -5.16 4.33 24.05
C HIS A 596 -4.62 2.96 23.62
N PRO A 597 -5.43 2.12 22.97
CA PRO A 597 -5.10 0.70 22.83
C PRO A 597 -3.92 0.44 21.87
N LEU A 598 -3.69 1.29 20.87
CA LEU A 598 -2.47 1.20 20.04
C LEU A 598 -1.17 1.49 20.81
N ILE A 599 -1.20 2.46 21.72
CA ILE A 599 -0.06 2.81 22.56
C ILE A 599 0.21 1.64 23.52
N ALA A 600 -0.85 1.07 24.09
CA ALA A 600 -0.76 -0.13 24.92
C ALA A 600 -0.19 -1.33 24.14
N ALA A 601 -0.67 -1.60 22.92
CA ALA A 601 -0.14 -2.67 22.07
C ALA A 601 1.36 -2.51 21.82
N ALA A 602 1.81 -1.31 21.42
CA ALA A 602 3.23 -1.03 21.18
C ALA A 602 4.10 -1.18 22.44
N ALA A 603 3.60 -0.76 23.61
CA ALA A 603 4.29 -0.97 24.88
C ALA A 603 4.42 -2.47 25.20
N GLY A 604 3.34 -3.23 25.02
CA GLY A 604 3.30 -4.69 25.20
C GLY A 604 4.29 -5.41 24.29
N GLU A 605 4.28 -5.11 22.99
CA GLU A 605 5.23 -5.63 22.00
C GLU A 605 6.68 -5.36 22.41
N ARG A 606 6.98 -4.14 22.86
CA ARG A 606 8.34 -3.75 23.29
C ARG A 606 8.81 -4.47 24.53
N LEU A 607 7.94 -4.64 25.52
CA LEU A 607 8.23 -5.42 26.73
C LEU A 607 8.43 -6.90 26.39
N LEU A 608 7.59 -7.47 25.51
CA LEU A 608 7.70 -8.85 25.07
C LEU A 608 9.01 -9.14 24.30
N ALA A 609 9.43 -8.19 23.45
CA ALA A 609 10.71 -8.24 22.74
C ALA A 609 11.93 -8.05 23.66
N SER A 610 11.72 -7.47 24.84
CA SER A 610 12.76 -7.30 25.88
C SER A 610 12.72 -8.42 26.93
N GLU A 611 12.08 -9.54 26.62
CA GLU A 611 11.90 -10.71 27.52
C GLU A 611 11.14 -10.41 28.83
N ARG A 612 10.42 -9.28 28.88
CA ARG A 612 9.62 -8.84 30.04
C ARG A 612 8.14 -9.21 29.86
N ALA A 613 7.88 -10.48 29.55
CA ALA A 613 6.54 -10.97 29.18
C ALA A 613 5.47 -10.69 30.25
N ARG A 614 5.79 -10.87 31.54
CA ARG A 614 4.85 -10.61 32.64
C ARG A 614 4.39 -9.15 32.69
N GLU A 615 5.27 -8.20 32.39
CA GLU A 615 4.94 -6.77 32.36
C GLU A 615 4.19 -6.37 31.08
N ALA A 616 4.36 -7.14 29.99
CA ALA A 616 3.64 -6.91 28.75
C ALA A 616 2.14 -7.25 28.86
N ILE A 617 1.77 -8.25 29.67
CA ILE A 617 0.40 -8.78 29.76
C ILE A 617 -0.65 -7.69 30.04
N PRO A 618 -0.52 -6.81 31.07
CA PRO A 618 -1.53 -5.78 31.33
C PRO A 618 -1.78 -4.83 30.14
N TYR A 619 -0.72 -4.45 29.43
CA TYR A 619 -0.82 -3.60 28.24
C TYR A 619 -1.52 -4.33 27.08
N LEU A 620 -1.17 -5.59 26.85
CA LEU A 620 -1.75 -6.40 25.78
C LEU A 620 -3.21 -6.75 26.06
N VAL A 621 -3.59 -6.96 27.32
CA VAL A 621 -5.00 -7.11 27.75
C VAL A 621 -5.79 -5.83 27.54
N LEU A 622 -5.22 -4.66 27.83
CA LEU A 622 -5.86 -3.38 27.55
C LEU A 622 -6.09 -3.19 26.04
N ALA A 623 -5.08 -3.50 25.24
CA ALA A 623 -5.17 -3.42 23.78
C ALA A 623 -6.21 -4.39 23.20
N SER A 624 -6.25 -5.64 23.69
CA SER A 624 -7.13 -6.69 23.16
C SER A 624 -8.62 -6.40 23.39
N ARG A 625 -8.96 -5.57 24.38
CA ARG A 625 -10.35 -5.17 24.66
C ARG A 625 -10.95 -4.28 23.59
N ASN A 626 -10.12 -3.59 22.81
CA ASN A 626 -10.57 -2.49 21.95
C ASN A 626 -10.19 -2.66 20.47
N LEU A 627 -9.09 -3.37 20.17
CA LEU A 627 -8.56 -3.43 18.80
C LEU A 627 -9.06 -4.64 18.00
N ASP A 628 -9.53 -5.72 18.63
CA ASP A 628 -9.94 -6.96 17.93
C ASP A 628 -8.90 -7.46 16.89
N GLU A 629 -7.63 -7.09 17.05
CA GLU A 629 -6.59 -7.33 16.04
C GLU A 629 -5.81 -8.62 16.30
N SER A 630 -5.58 -9.40 15.25
CA SER A 630 -4.88 -10.69 15.35
C SER A 630 -3.47 -10.56 15.92
N THR A 631 -2.77 -9.47 15.63
CA THR A 631 -1.42 -9.20 16.15
C THR A 631 -1.44 -9.06 17.67
N VAL A 632 -2.37 -8.28 18.22
CA VAL A 632 -2.51 -8.06 19.67
C VAL A 632 -2.83 -9.38 20.40
N TYR A 633 -3.75 -10.18 19.87
CA TYR A 633 -4.07 -11.48 20.46
C TYR A 633 -2.92 -12.47 20.35
N ASN A 634 -2.16 -12.44 19.25
CA ASN A 634 -0.95 -13.24 19.10
C ASN A 634 0.11 -12.86 20.14
N ASP A 635 0.40 -11.57 20.30
CA ASP A 635 1.39 -11.11 21.27
C ASP A 635 0.96 -11.41 22.71
N LEU A 636 -0.34 -11.26 23.02
CA LEU A 636 -0.89 -11.61 24.33
C LEU A 636 -0.75 -13.11 24.62
N ALA A 637 -1.12 -13.95 23.64
CA ALA A 637 -0.96 -15.40 23.78
C ALA A 637 0.52 -15.77 23.95
N ASP A 638 1.42 -15.19 23.15
CA ASP A 638 2.85 -15.46 23.22
C ASP A 638 3.44 -14.96 24.56
N ALA A 639 2.95 -13.86 25.12
CA ALA A 639 3.30 -13.41 26.46
C ALA A 639 2.87 -14.41 27.54
N TYR A 640 1.64 -14.95 27.47
CA TYR A 640 1.18 -16.01 28.39
C TYR A 640 2.02 -17.27 28.28
N LEU A 641 2.35 -17.69 27.06
CA LEU A 641 3.18 -18.88 26.83
C LEU A 641 4.59 -18.70 27.42
N LYS A 642 5.21 -17.52 27.26
CA LYS A 642 6.53 -17.21 27.83
C LYS A 642 6.56 -17.22 29.36
N VAL A 643 5.42 -16.96 30.03
CA VAL A 643 5.32 -17.07 31.50
C VAL A 643 4.82 -18.44 31.97
N GLY A 644 4.65 -19.40 31.05
CA GLY A 644 4.19 -20.76 31.35
C GLY A 644 2.68 -20.91 31.55
N ASP A 645 1.88 -19.89 31.21
CA ASP A 645 0.42 -19.93 31.33
C ASP A 645 -0.24 -20.45 30.03
N GLU A 646 -0.09 -21.75 29.79
CA GLU A 646 -0.68 -22.40 28.61
C GLU A 646 -2.21 -22.32 28.54
N PRO A 647 -2.98 -22.44 29.65
CA PRO A 647 -4.43 -22.23 29.63
C PRO A 647 -4.83 -20.85 29.12
N SER A 648 -4.19 -19.77 29.59
CA SER A 648 -4.48 -18.41 29.11
C SER A 648 -4.02 -18.19 27.67
N TRP A 649 -2.91 -18.81 27.25
CA TRP A 649 -2.49 -18.83 25.84
C TRP A 649 -3.59 -19.42 24.95
N LEU A 650 -4.11 -20.59 25.29
CA LEU A 650 -5.15 -21.26 24.50
C LEU A 650 -6.45 -20.46 24.52
N ALA A 651 -6.88 -20.00 25.69
CA ALA A 651 -8.11 -19.20 25.84
C ALA A 651 -8.05 -17.91 25.02
N THR A 652 -6.91 -17.22 25.01
CA THR A 652 -6.69 -16.00 24.20
C THR A 652 -6.82 -16.31 22.70
N ARG A 653 -6.18 -17.38 22.22
CA ARG A 653 -6.28 -17.79 20.81
C ARG A 653 -7.70 -18.18 20.43
N LEU A 654 -8.40 -18.95 21.27
CA LEU A 654 -9.79 -19.34 20.99
C LEU A 654 -10.75 -18.15 21.06
N ALA A 655 -10.48 -17.15 21.90
CA ALA A 655 -11.25 -15.92 21.93
C ALA A 655 -11.10 -15.13 20.63
N PHE A 656 -9.88 -15.04 20.07
CA PHE A 656 -9.66 -14.40 18.77
C PHE A 656 -10.47 -15.06 17.66
N ASN A 657 -10.55 -16.39 17.60
CA ASN A 657 -11.33 -17.13 16.60
C ASN A 657 -12.86 -16.86 16.64
N LYS A 658 -13.35 -16.15 17.65
CA LYS A 658 -14.77 -15.74 17.75
C LYS A 658 -15.01 -14.33 17.24
N LEU A 659 -13.96 -13.57 16.94
CA LEU A 659 -14.08 -12.22 16.41
C LEU A 659 -14.29 -12.27 14.89
N PRO A 660 -14.80 -11.21 14.26
CA PRO A 660 -14.77 -11.10 12.81
C PRO A 660 -13.32 -11.01 12.30
N ASP A 661 -12.98 -11.76 11.25
CA ASP A 661 -11.70 -11.67 10.54
C ASP A 661 -11.97 -11.75 9.04
N ALA A 662 -11.71 -10.66 8.33
CA ALA A 662 -11.85 -10.59 6.89
C ALA A 662 -10.62 -11.14 6.12
N GLY A 663 -9.66 -11.73 6.83
CA GLY A 663 -8.40 -12.25 6.31
C GLY A 663 -8.20 -13.74 6.57
N LEU A 664 -6.93 -14.13 6.73
CA LEU A 664 -6.50 -15.50 7.03
C LEU A 664 -6.01 -15.63 8.48
N SER A 665 -6.34 -14.68 9.34
CA SER A 665 -5.84 -14.62 10.71
C SER A 665 -6.41 -15.76 11.55
N HIS A 666 -7.68 -16.11 11.38
CA HIS A 666 -8.30 -17.28 12.03
C HIS A 666 -7.57 -18.58 11.67
N ALA A 667 -7.34 -18.81 10.37
CA ALA A 667 -6.62 -19.98 9.91
C ALA A 667 -5.19 -20.01 10.47
N ARG A 668 -4.50 -18.87 10.54
CA ARG A 668 -3.14 -18.78 11.08
C ARG A 668 -3.12 -19.01 12.59
N ASN A 669 -4.15 -18.56 13.29
CA ASN A 669 -4.28 -18.81 14.71
C ASN A 669 -4.59 -20.30 14.99
N SER A 670 -5.50 -20.91 14.23
CA SER A 670 -5.76 -22.37 14.28
C SER A 670 -4.52 -23.19 13.94
N GLN A 671 -3.72 -22.77 12.95
CA GLN A 671 -2.42 -23.38 12.64
C GLN A 671 -1.47 -23.33 13.84
N LYS A 672 -1.35 -22.18 14.52
CA LYS A 672 -0.50 -22.06 15.72
C LYS A 672 -0.97 -22.97 16.86
N ILE A 673 -2.28 -23.12 17.06
CA ILE A 673 -2.83 -24.06 18.03
C ILE A 673 -2.47 -25.51 17.65
N ALA A 674 -2.70 -25.88 16.39
CA ALA A 674 -2.38 -27.22 15.88
C ALA A 674 -0.89 -27.54 16.04
N ASN A 675 -0.01 -26.63 15.61
CA ASN A 675 1.44 -26.81 15.70
C ASN A 675 1.89 -26.95 17.15
N ARG A 676 1.32 -26.21 18.11
CA ARG A 676 1.63 -26.37 19.54
C ARG A 676 1.21 -27.75 20.05
N TYR A 677 0.03 -28.25 19.66
CA TYR A 677 -0.41 -29.59 20.06
C TYR A 677 0.44 -30.69 19.44
N VAL A 678 0.84 -30.57 18.17
CA VAL A 678 1.79 -31.49 17.54
C VAL A 678 3.13 -31.47 18.27
N ALA A 679 3.69 -30.29 18.54
CA ALA A 679 4.97 -30.13 19.24
C ALA A 679 4.95 -30.63 20.70
N THR A 680 3.77 -30.80 21.29
CA THR A 680 3.59 -31.34 22.65
C THR A 680 3.02 -32.76 22.64
N HIS A 681 3.16 -33.48 21.53
CA HIS A 681 2.73 -34.88 21.35
C HIS A 681 1.24 -35.12 21.62
N ARG A 682 0.39 -34.16 21.27
CA ARG A 682 -1.07 -34.24 21.38
C ARG A 682 -1.73 -34.14 19.99
N PRO A 683 -1.38 -34.97 19.00
CA PRO A 683 -1.86 -34.82 17.63
C PRO A 683 -3.38 -34.91 17.51
N ALA A 684 -4.05 -35.71 18.33
CA ALA A 684 -5.51 -35.80 18.34
C ALA A 684 -6.20 -34.44 18.64
N LEU A 685 -5.60 -33.61 19.50
CA LEU A 685 -6.09 -32.25 19.77
C LEU A 685 -5.71 -31.26 18.67
N ALA A 686 -4.62 -31.54 17.93
CA ALA A 686 -4.20 -30.70 16.81
C ALA A 686 -5.15 -30.81 15.61
N LEU A 687 -5.63 -32.02 15.30
CA LEU A 687 -6.43 -32.33 14.12
C LEU A 687 -7.58 -31.34 13.84
N PRO A 688 -8.52 -31.06 14.78
CA PRO A 688 -9.63 -30.16 14.48
C PRO A 688 -9.17 -28.74 14.13
N HIS A 689 -8.09 -28.25 14.75
CA HIS A 689 -7.53 -26.93 14.46
C HIS A 689 -6.76 -26.92 13.13
N ALA A 690 -6.02 -27.99 12.84
CA ALA A 690 -5.25 -28.12 11.61
C ALA A 690 -6.17 -28.23 10.39
N GLU A 691 -7.26 -29.00 10.49
CA GLU A 691 -8.27 -29.11 9.43
C GLU A 691 -9.01 -27.79 9.21
N SER A 692 -9.45 -27.14 10.29
CA SER A 692 -10.06 -25.81 10.20
C SER A 692 -9.13 -24.80 9.54
N ALA A 693 -7.82 -24.86 9.82
CA ALA A 693 -6.84 -24.05 9.12
C ALA A 693 -6.76 -24.45 7.63
N GLY A 694 -6.64 -25.74 7.32
CA GLY A 694 -6.55 -26.28 5.96
C GLY A 694 -7.76 -25.92 5.08
N GLU A 695 -8.96 -25.81 5.65
CA GLU A 695 -10.17 -25.37 4.95
C GLU A 695 -10.13 -23.92 4.48
N SER A 696 -9.19 -23.10 4.96
CA SER A 696 -8.91 -21.78 4.37
C SER A 696 -8.24 -21.85 3.00
N TRP A 697 -7.75 -23.03 2.61
CA TRP A 697 -6.98 -23.29 1.40
C TRP A 697 -5.71 -22.44 1.25
N ALA A 698 -5.21 -21.85 2.33
CA ALA A 698 -3.89 -21.25 2.32
C ALA A 698 -2.82 -22.36 2.30
N ALA A 699 -1.79 -22.24 1.47
CA ALA A 699 -0.74 -23.26 1.34
C ALA A 699 -0.17 -23.70 2.70
N TRP A 700 0.28 -22.75 3.52
CA TRP A 700 0.82 -23.01 4.86
C TRP A 700 -0.18 -23.69 5.81
N ALA A 701 -1.48 -23.48 5.60
CA ALA A 701 -2.53 -24.06 6.43
C ALA A 701 -2.81 -25.51 6.02
N MET A 702 -2.85 -25.79 4.71
CA MET A 702 -2.93 -27.15 4.18
C MET A 702 -1.68 -27.96 4.53
N ASP A 703 -0.50 -27.35 4.54
CA ASP A 703 0.73 -28.00 4.99
C ASP A 703 0.67 -28.39 6.48
N SER A 704 0.13 -27.50 7.33
CA SER A 704 -0.09 -27.82 8.75
C SER A 704 -1.15 -28.91 8.94
N ALA A 705 -2.23 -28.90 8.15
CA ALA A 705 -3.22 -29.96 8.12
C ALA A 705 -2.60 -31.30 7.72
N ALA A 706 -1.81 -31.32 6.65
CA ALA A 706 -1.09 -32.51 6.21
C ALA A 706 -0.13 -33.02 7.30
N PHE A 707 0.61 -32.11 7.94
CA PHE A 707 1.55 -32.44 9.00
C PHE A 707 0.87 -33.03 10.24
N ALA A 708 -0.18 -32.38 10.74
CA ALA A 708 -0.94 -32.88 11.88
C ALA A 708 -1.57 -34.26 11.59
N GLN A 709 -2.06 -34.48 10.37
CA GLN A 709 -2.58 -35.79 9.94
C GLN A 709 -1.49 -36.85 9.88
N ALA A 710 -0.31 -36.52 9.34
CA ALA A 710 0.81 -37.46 9.27
C ALA A 710 1.31 -37.86 10.66
N VAL A 711 1.48 -36.90 11.58
CA VAL A 711 1.85 -37.18 12.98
C VAL A 711 0.77 -37.99 13.71
N ALA A 712 -0.50 -37.84 13.33
CA ALA A 712 -1.58 -38.67 13.84
C ALA A 712 -1.66 -40.08 13.20
N GLY A 713 -0.76 -40.42 12.26
CA GLY A 713 -0.77 -41.69 11.51
C GLY A 713 -1.79 -41.74 10.36
N ASN A 714 -2.48 -40.65 10.04
CA ASN A 714 -3.53 -40.57 9.01
C ASN A 714 -2.95 -40.21 7.63
N HIS A 715 -2.02 -41.02 7.12
CA HIS A 715 -1.24 -40.68 5.92
C HIS A 715 -2.07 -40.46 4.65
N VAL A 716 -3.19 -41.16 4.48
CA VAL A 716 -4.10 -40.96 3.32
C VAL A 716 -4.70 -39.55 3.33
N ARG A 717 -5.08 -39.06 4.51
CA ARG A 717 -5.67 -37.72 4.67
C ARG A 717 -4.59 -36.64 4.59
N ALA A 718 -3.38 -36.92 5.07
CA ALA A 718 -2.23 -36.05 4.86
C ALA A 718 -1.93 -35.84 3.37
N ARG A 719 -1.89 -36.94 2.59
CA ARG A 719 -1.71 -36.91 1.13
C ARG A 719 -2.77 -36.05 0.44
N LEU A 720 -4.04 -36.20 0.80
CA LEU A 720 -5.13 -35.40 0.23
C LEU A 720 -4.91 -33.89 0.39
N TRP A 721 -4.43 -33.43 1.56
CA TRP A 721 -4.15 -32.02 1.78
C TRP A 721 -3.00 -31.50 0.92
N ILE A 722 -1.96 -32.32 0.70
CA ILE A 722 -0.85 -31.98 -0.19
C ILE A 722 -1.31 -31.92 -1.65
N GLU A 723 -2.11 -32.88 -2.10
CA GLU A 723 -2.68 -32.86 -3.46
C GLU A 723 -3.51 -31.61 -3.70
N ARG A 724 -4.36 -31.20 -2.73
CA ARG A 724 -5.11 -29.94 -2.77
C ARG A 724 -4.21 -28.71 -2.82
N ASN A 725 -3.12 -28.71 -2.04
CA ASN A 725 -2.16 -27.62 -2.04
C ASN A 725 -1.48 -27.47 -3.41
N VAL A 726 -1.04 -28.59 -3.98
CA VAL A 726 -0.43 -28.65 -5.32
C VAL A 726 -1.43 -28.23 -6.41
N GLU A 727 -2.66 -28.73 -6.36
CA GLU A 727 -3.73 -28.38 -7.31
C GLU A 727 -3.99 -26.87 -7.33
N ARG A 728 -4.00 -26.22 -6.16
CA ARG A 728 -4.32 -24.80 -6.04
C ARG A 728 -3.16 -23.88 -6.42
N TYR A 729 -1.93 -24.22 -6.02
CA TYR A 729 -0.79 -23.30 -6.14
C TYR A 729 0.18 -23.65 -7.28
N GLY A 730 0.13 -24.87 -7.82
CA GLY A 730 0.87 -25.31 -9.02
C GLY A 730 2.40 -25.38 -8.88
N ASP A 731 2.99 -24.58 -8.00
CA ASP A 731 4.44 -24.41 -7.81
C ASP A 731 5.03 -25.26 -6.68
N LYS A 732 4.21 -26.07 -6.02
CA LYS A 732 4.58 -26.87 -4.84
C LYS A 732 5.05 -28.29 -5.16
N LEU A 733 5.64 -28.51 -6.34
CA LEU A 733 6.22 -29.80 -6.69
C LEU A 733 7.28 -30.26 -5.67
N THR A 734 8.09 -29.33 -5.19
CA THR A 734 9.07 -29.55 -4.11
C THR A 734 8.42 -30.06 -2.83
N ASP A 735 7.33 -29.43 -2.39
CA ASP A 735 6.61 -29.85 -1.17
C ASP A 735 5.97 -31.23 -1.39
N ARG A 736 5.43 -31.50 -2.59
CA ARG A 736 4.90 -32.83 -2.96
C ARG A 736 5.99 -33.91 -2.91
N ILE A 737 7.18 -33.61 -3.43
CA ILE A 737 8.33 -34.53 -3.44
C ILE A 737 8.86 -34.76 -2.02
N ALA A 738 9.03 -33.70 -1.24
CA ALA A 738 9.39 -33.76 0.16
C ALA A 738 8.39 -34.63 0.94
N TRP A 739 7.09 -34.44 0.73
CA TRP A 739 6.05 -35.24 1.36
C TRP A 739 6.06 -36.70 0.92
N HIS A 740 6.29 -36.99 -0.36
CA HIS A 740 6.45 -38.35 -0.85
C HIS A 740 7.65 -39.04 -0.19
N ALA A 741 8.78 -38.33 -0.12
CA ALA A 741 9.96 -38.79 0.56
C ALA A 741 9.69 -38.99 2.06
N LEU A 742 8.87 -38.15 2.71
CA LEU A 742 8.47 -38.17 4.13
C LEU A 742 7.40 -39.22 4.51
N ALA A 743 6.54 -39.61 3.58
CA ALA A 743 5.46 -40.54 3.85
C ALA A 743 5.71 -41.95 3.27
N GLY A 744 6.68 -42.11 2.35
CA GLY A 744 7.08 -43.41 1.83
C GLY A 744 6.11 -44.06 0.84
N TYR A 745 5.18 -43.29 0.26
CA TYR A 745 4.17 -43.80 -0.68
C TYR A 745 4.63 -43.74 -2.15
N GLY A 746 3.96 -44.48 -3.04
CA GLY A 746 4.50 -44.94 -4.34
C GLY A 746 4.07 -44.22 -5.62
N GLU A 747 4.57 -43.01 -5.87
CA GLU A 747 4.46 -42.32 -7.19
C GLU A 747 5.81 -41.73 -7.65
N ARG A 748 6.92 -42.35 -7.24
CA ARG A 748 8.28 -41.87 -7.52
C ARG A 748 8.48 -41.51 -9.00
N GLU A 749 8.05 -42.37 -9.92
CA GLU A 749 8.20 -42.14 -11.37
C GLU A 749 7.37 -40.97 -11.90
N SER A 750 6.15 -40.76 -11.38
CA SER A 750 5.32 -39.61 -11.75
C SER A 750 5.97 -38.31 -11.30
N LEU A 751 6.52 -38.29 -10.09
CA LEU A 751 7.25 -37.14 -9.55
C LEU A 751 8.55 -36.85 -10.30
N ILE A 752 9.31 -37.89 -10.67
CA ILE A 752 10.52 -37.75 -11.52
C ILE A 752 10.13 -37.13 -12.87
N THR A 753 9.03 -37.60 -13.47
CA THR A 753 8.55 -37.07 -14.75
C THR A 753 8.14 -35.61 -14.64
N ALA A 754 7.36 -35.25 -13.61
CA ALA A 754 6.98 -33.86 -13.34
C ALA A 754 8.20 -32.98 -13.07
N LEU A 755 9.16 -33.46 -12.29
CA LEU A 755 10.39 -32.72 -11.96
C LEU A 755 11.29 -32.54 -13.18
N ARG A 756 11.31 -33.49 -14.12
CA ARG A 756 12.03 -33.36 -15.40
C ARG A 756 11.35 -32.35 -16.33
N ALA A 757 10.02 -32.26 -16.30
CA ALA A 757 9.24 -31.31 -17.09
C ALA A 757 9.28 -29.87 -16.54
N ASP A 758 9.54 -29.68 -15.24
CA ASP A 758 9.67 -28.37 -14.61
C ASP A 758 10.88 -27.56 -15.15
N ALA A 759 10.83 -26.23 -15.04
CA ALA A 759 11.84 -25.34 -15.63
C ALA A 759 13.26 -25.55 -15.02
N PRO A 760 14.34 -25.40 -15.81
CA PRO A 760 15.73 -25.71 -15.40
C PRO A 760 16.33 -24.85 -14.29
N HIS A 761 15.71 -23.72 -13.92
CA HIS A 761 16.37 -22.68 -13.12
C HIS A 761 15.86 -22.54 -11.67
N ARG A 762 15.12 -23.52 -11.12
CA ARG A 762 14.68 -23.46 -9.72
C ARG A 762 15.76 -24.02 -8.77
N ASN A 763 16.10 -23.25 -7.73
CA ASN A 763 17.19 -23.56 -6.78
C ASN A 763 16.95 -24.82 -5.91
N ASP A 764 15.71 -25.29 -5.85
CA ASP A 764 15.26 -26.47 -5.09
C ASP A 764 15.31 -27.76 -5.92
N ARG A 765 15.34 -27.67 -7.25
CA ARG A 765 15.35 -28.81 -8.18
C ARG A 765 16.44 -29.85 -7.89
N PRO A 766 17.72 -29.48 -7.65
CA PRO A 766 18.74 -30.48 -7.33
C PRO A 766 18.38 -31.34 -6.10
N ARG A 767 17.78 -30.73 -5.07
CA ARG A 767 17.39 -31.41 -3.82
C ARG A 767 16.19 -32.33 -4.03
N ASN A 768 15.28 -31.96 -4.91
CA ASN A 768 14.15 -32.82 -5.28
C ASN A 768 14.63 -34.09 -5.98
N PHE A 769 15.65 -34.00 -6.83
CA PHE A 769 16.29 -35.18 -7.41
C PHE A 769 16.93 -36.05 -6.32
N GLU A 770 17.57 -35.42 -5.33
CA GLU A 770 18.16 -36.12 -4.20
C GLU A 770 17.12 -36.88 -3.35
N LEU A 771 16.00 -36.23 -3.01
CA LEU A 771 14.87 -36.83 -2.29
C LEU A 771 14.24 -38.00 -3.06
N LEU A 772 14.32 -37.97 -4.39
CA LEU A 772 13.87 -39.04 -5.27
C LEU A 772 14.99 -40.06 -5.57
N GLY A 773 16.13 -40.01 -4.89
CA GLY A 773 17.25 -40.94 -5.04
C GLY A 773 17.94 -40.88 -6.41
N LEU A 774 17.97 -39.71 -7.04
CA LEU A 774 18.61 -39.45 -8.34
C LEU A 774 19.90 -38.63 -8.14
N ALA A 775 20.89 -39.27 -7.51
CA ALA A 775 22.13 -38.63 -7.06
C ALA A 775 22.92 -37.94 -8.18
N THR A 776 23.02 -38.56 -9.37
CA THR A 776 23.78 -38.00 -10.49
C THR A 776 23.15 -36.69 -10.99
N GLU A 777 21.84 -36.67 -11.23
CA GLU A 777 21.14 -35.45 -11.66
C GLU A 777 21.17 -34.37 -10.57
N ALA A 778 21.02 -34.75 -9.30
CA ALA A 778 21.14 -33.83 -8.17
C ALA A 778 22.52 -33.16 -8.13
N ARG A 779 23.61 -33.94 -8.25
CA ARG A 779 24.99 -33.44 -8.29
C ARG A 779 25.18 -32.45 -9.44
N ASP A 780 24.78 -32.83 -10.66
CA ASP A 780 25.05 -32.03 -11.85
C ASP A 780 24.30 -30.69 -11.80
N LEU A 781 23.06 -30.69 -11.29
CA LEU A 781 22.31 -29.45 -11.08
C LEU A 781 22.87 -28.59 -9.94
N HIS A 782 23.36 -29.21 -8.85
CA HIS A 782 24.05 -28.47 -7.79
C HIS A 782 25.32 -27.78 -8.30
N LEU A 783 26.09 -28.44 -9.17
CA LEU A 783 27.26 -27.84 -9.81
C LEU A 783 26.87 -26.71 -10.76
N ALA A 784 25.87 -26.92 -11.61
CA ALA A 784 25.37 -25.88 -12.51
C ALA A 784 24.87 -24.64 -11.75
N ASN A 785 24.13 -24.82 -10.65
CA ASN A 785 23.70 -23.73 -9.78
C ASN A 785 24.89 -23.01 -9.16
N TYR A 786 25.90 -23.74 -8.69
CA TYR A 786 27.11 -23.13 -8.16
C TYR A 786 27.86 -22.31 -9.22
N ASP A 787 28.08 -22.87 -10.41
CA ASP A 787 28.80 -22.18 -11.47
C ASP A 787 28.04 -20.92 -11.96
N HIS A 788 26.70 -20.92 -11.87
CA HIS A 788 25.88 -19.76 -12.19
C HIS A 788 25.86 -18.68 -11.09
N THR A 789 25.76 -19.08 -9.81
CA THR A 789 25.44 -18.17 -8.69
C THR A 789 26.57 -17.93 -7.70
N GLY A 790 27.58 -18.80 -7.69
CA GLY A 790 28.59 -18.88 -6.63
C GLY A 790 28.04 -19.31 -5.26
N ASP A 791 26.90 -20.02 -5.22
CA ASP A 791 26.29 -20.47 -3.97
C ASP A 791 27.06 -21.64 -3.33
N ASN A 792 27.84 -21.33 -2.30
CA ASN A 792 28.60 -22.31 -1.52
C ASN A 792 27.76 -23.47 -0.96
N TYR A 793 26.47 -23.26 -0.71
CA TYR A 793 25.58 -24.32 -0.25
C TYR A 793 25.39 -25.40 -1.33
N SER A 794 25.15 -24.99 -2.56
CA SER A 794 25.02 -25.89 -3.71
C SER A 794 26.30 -26.68 -3.96
N LEU A 795 27.48 -26.05 -3.85
CA LEU A 795 28.75 -26.77 -4.00
C LEU A 795 29.02 -27.77 -2.86
N MET A 796 28.62 -27.44 -1.63
CA MET A 796 28.70 -28.37 -0.48
C MET A 796 27.85 -29.63 -0.76
N LEU A 797 26.61 -29.45 -1.20
CA LEU A 797 25.73 -30.57 -1.55
C LEU A 797 26.25 -31.38 -2.74
N ALA A 798 26.79 -30.74 -3.79
CA ALA A 798 27.43 -31.45 -4.89
C ALA A 798 28.56 -32.36 -4.39
N GLY A 799 29.40 -31.88 -3.46
CA GLY A 799 30.45 -32.69 -2.84
C GLY A 799 29.91 -33.90 -2.07
N LEU A 800 28.86 -33.71 -1.26
CA LEU A 800 28.22 -34.78 -0.48
C LEU A 800 27.57 -35.84 -1.39
N VAL A 801 26.81 -35.43 -2.40
CA VAL A 801 26.15 -36.33 -3.36
C VAL A 801 27.19 -37.07 -4.23
N THR A 802 28.31 -36.43 -4.56
CA THR A 802 29.44 -37.07 -5.25
C THR A 802 30.09 -38.15 -4.38
N LEU A 803 30.25 -37.87 -3.09
CA LEU A 803 30.78 -38.83 -2.12
C LEU A 803 29.84 -40.03 -1.94
N GLU A 804 28.52 -39.78 -1.89
CA GLU A 804 27.49 -40.82 -1.84
C GLU A 804 27.51 -41.73 -3.06
N SER A 805 27.84 -41.18 -4.23
CA SER A 805 28.03 -41.95 -5.47
C SER A 805 29.33 -42.78 -5.50
N GLY A 806 30.15 -42.70 -4.45
CA GLY A 806 31.40 -43.45 -4.32
C GLY A 806 32.66 -42.75 -4.85
N ASP A 807 32.56 -41.53 -5.38
CA ASP A 807 33.70 -40.79 -5.92
C ASP A 807 34.32 -39.85 -4.88
N ALA A 808 35.03 -40.45 -3.92
CA ALA A 808 35.68 -39.73 -2.83
C ALA A 808 36.72 -38.69 -3.32
N ALA A 809 37.42 -38.98 -4.42
CA ALA A 809 38.43 -38.09 -4.98
C ALA A 809 37.80 -36.81 -5.54
N LYS A 810 36.72 -36.95 -6.32
CA LYS A 810 36.00 -35.80 -6.86
C LYS A 810 35.27 -35.02 -5.76
N ALA A 811 34.69 -35.70 -4.78
CA ALA A 811 34.08 -35.03 -3.62
C ALA A 811 35.09 -34.15 -2.89
N ARG A 812 36.30 -34.66 -2.62
CA ARG A 812 37.39 -33.89 -2.02
C ARG A 812 37.77 -32.68 -2.88
N GLU A 813 37.87 -32.84 -4.20
CA GLU A 813 38.13 -31.73 -5.14
C GLU A 813 37.06 -30.63 -5.03
N LEU A 814 35.78 -31.02 -4.98
CA LEU A 814 34.66 -30.08 -4.85
C LEU A 814 34.68 -29.35 -3.50
N PHE A 815 34.96 -30.04 -2.38
CA PHE A 815 35.11 -29.37 -1.09
C PHE A 815 36.31 -28.41 -1.08
N ALA A 816 37.40 -28.73 -1.77
CA ALA A 816 38.58 -27.86 -1.89
C ALA A 816 38.34 -26.59 -2.71
N ARG A 817 37.33 -26.55 -3.59
CA ARG A 817 36.93 -25.33 -4.32
C ARG A 817 36.34 -24.26 -3.39
N LEU A 818 35.66 -24.65 -2.30
CA LEU A 818 35.01 -23.71 -1.37
C LEU A 818 36.02 -22.76 -0.67
N PRO A 819 37.16 -23.24 -0.14
CA PRO A 819 38.23 -22.37 0.37
C PRO A 819 38.85 -21.40 -0.62
N ALA A 820 39.14 -21.88 -1.83
CA ALA A 820 39.80 -21.07 -2.84
C ALA A 820 38.93 -19.89 -3.33
N GLU A 821 37.62 -20.09 -3.41
CA GLU A 821 36.66 -19.08 -3.89
C GLU A 821 36.24 -18.10 -2.79
N PHE A 822 36.21 -18.53 -1.52
CA PHE A 822 35.99 -17.63 -0.38
C PHE A 822 37.09 -16.57 -0.25
N ALA A 823 38.34 -16.92 -0.54
CA ALA A 823 39.46 -15.98 -0.54
C ALA A 823 39.29 -14.83 -1.57
N LYS A 824 38.58 -15.10 -2.67
CA LYS A 824 38.31 -14.11 -3.73
C LYS A 824 37.13 -13.20 -3.38
N ASN A 825 36.13 -13.75 -2.70
CA ASN A 825 34.89 -13.06 -2.35
C ASN A 825 34.82 -12.84 -0.83
N ARG A 826 35.44 -11.76 -0.31
CA ARG A 826 35.33 -11.34 1.11
C ARG A 826 33.86 -11.10 1.47
N ALA A 827 33.14 -12.14 1.89
CA ALA A 827 31.71 -12.10 2.11
C ALA A 827 31.38 -11.50 3.49
N LYS A 828 30.36 -10.63 3.52
CA LYS A 828 29.69 -10.14 4.74
C LYS A 828 28.69 -11.15 5.32
N ASP A 829 28.62 -12.36 4.78
CA ASP A 829 27.58 -13.36 5.06
C ASP A 829 28.12 -14.51 5.91
N VAL A 830 27.60 -14.61 7.13
CA VAL A 830 27.95 -15.59 8.17
C VAL A 830 27.81 -17.03 7.67
N THR A 831 26.79 -17.33 6.86
CA THR A 831 26.53 -18.68 6.35
C THR A 831 27.62 -19.14 5.39
N ARG A 832 28.15 -18.24 4.56
CA ARG A 832 29.25 -18.55 3.64
C ARG A 832 30.54 -18.88 4.39
N VAL A 833 30.82 -18.16 5.49
CA VAL A 833 31.99 -18.43 6.34
C VAL A 833 31.85 -19.77 7.06
N ALA A 834 30.66 -20.12 7.53
CA ALA A 834 30.41 -21.39 8.19
C ALA A 834 30.59 -22.58 7.23
N ASN A 835 29.99 -22.53 6.02
CA ASN A 835 30.15 -23.57 5.00
C ASN A 835 31.62 -23.74 4.56
N HIS A 836 32.36 -22.64 4.46
CA HIS A 836 33.80 -22.67 4.17
C HIS A 836 34.60 -23.43 5.24
N ARG A 837 34.37 -23.09 6.52
CA ARG A 837 35.05 -23.76 7.63
C ARG A 837 34.66 -25.22 7.71
N LEU A 838 33.39 -25.54 7.47
CA LEU A 838 32.91 -26.92 7.40
C LEU A 838 33.61 -27.72 6.29
N ALA A 839 33.73 -27.16 5.09
CA ALA A 839 34.47 -27.79 3.99
C ALA A 839 35.94 -28.02 4.34
N SER A 840 36.55 -27.10 5.09
CA SER A 840 37.92 -27.25 5.58
C SER A 840 38.06 -28.42 6.57
N VAL A 841 37.05 -28.66 7.41
CA VAL A 841 36.99 -29.84 8.28
C VAL A 841 36.85 -31.13 7.46
N PHE A 842 36.03 -31.13 6.41
CA PHE A 842 35.88 -32.29 5.53
C PHE A 842 37.18 -32.63 4.81
N ILE A 843 37.89 -31.63 4.28
CA ILE A 843 39.19 -31.82 3.61
C ILE A 843 40.22 -32.37 4.60
N ALA A 844 40.27 -31.82 5.82
CA ALA A 844 41.18 -32.32 6.85
C ALA A 844 40.91 -33.80 7.15
N ASP A 845 39.63 -34.22 7.25
CA ASP A 845 39.26 -35.62 7.45
C ASP A 845 39.56 -36.53 6.24
N PHE A 846 39.48 -36.00 5.02
CA PHE A 846 39.91 -36.72 3.81
C PHE A 846 41.42 -36.97 3.80
N ASP A 847 42.20 -35.95 4.15
CA ASP A 847 43.66 -35.99 4.11
C ASP A 847 44.23 -36.79 5.29
N THR A 848 43.61 -36.67 6.46
CA THR A 848 43.99 -37.39 7.68
C THR A 848 42.72 -37.63 8.53
N PRO A 849 42.20 -38.87 8.59
CA PRO A 849 40.96 -39.17 9.30
C PRO A 849 40.98 -38.63 10.74
N LEU A 850 39.99 -37.81 11.07
CA LEU A 850 39.85 -37.22 12.41
C LEU A 850 39.14 -38.21 13.34
N SER A 851 39.45 -38.18 14.64
CA SER A 851 38.64 -38.89 15.63
C SER A 851 37.21 -38.29 15.67
N ASP A 852 36.21 -39.08 16.10
CA ASP A 852 34.83 -38.60 16.26
C ASP A 852 34.75 -37.38 17.18
N ALA A 853 35.51 -37.40 18.27
CA ALA A 853 35.59 -36.30 19.22
C ALA A 853 36.18 -35.03 18.60
N ASP A 854 37.29 -35.14 17.86
CA ASP A 854 37.95 -34.00 17.22
C ASP A 854 37.09 -33.40 16.11
N PHE A 855 36.41 -34.24 15.33
CA PHE A 855 35.50 -33.79 14.29
C PHE A 855 34.34 -33.00 14.91
N THR A 856 33.61 -33.57 15.87
CA THR A 856 32.51 -32.88 16.55
C THR A 856 32.96 -31.61 17.24
N ALA A 857 34.11 -31.60 17.93
CA ALA A 857 34.63 -30.42 18.60
C ALA A 857 34.91 -29.26 17.62
N ARG A 858 35.35 -29.56 16.39
CA ARG A 858 35.53 -28.56 15.33
C ARG A 858 34.20 -28.03 14.80
N ILE A 859 33.17 -28.86 14.68
CA ILE A 859 31.81 -28.40 14.32
C ILE A 859 31.27 -27.44 15.38
N ASP A 860 31.36 -27.81 16.65
CA ASP A 860 30.94 -26.96 17.77
C ASP A 860 31.71 -25.64 17.80
N GLN A 861 33.00 -25.67 17.46
CA GLN A 861 33.82 -24.46 17.38
C GLN A 861 33.38 -23.53 16.25
N ILE A 862 33.02 -24.07 15.08
CA ILE A 862 32.48 -23.26 13.96
C ILE A 862 31.22 -22.51 14.42
N ILE A 863 30.36 -23.18 15.19
CA ILE A 863 29.12 -22.61 15.71
C ILE A 863 29.42 -21.54 16.77
N ARG A 864 30.39 -21.76 17.67
CA ARG A 864 30.78 -20.77 18.68
C ARG A 864 31.45 -19.52 18.11
N ASP A 865 32.40 -19.69 17.19
CA ASP A 865 33.28 -18.62 16.70
C ASP A 865 32.58 -17.51 15.91
N GLN A 866 31.45 -17.81 15.29
CA GLN A 866 30.76 -16.87 14.41
C GLN A 866 29.99 -15.77 15.19
N GLY A 867 30.23 -15.61 16.50
CA GLY A 867 29.51 -14.65 17.35
C GLY A 867 27.99 -14.91 17.36
N LEU A 868 27.59 -16.15 17.13
CA LEU A 868 26.25 -16.57 16.74
C LEU A 868 25.21 -16.50 17.87
N THR A 869 25.52 -15.93 19.03
CA THR A 869 24.70 -15.94 20.26
C THR A 869 23.42 -15.09 20.22
N ARG A 870 23.01 -14.53 19.08
CA ARG A 870 21.75 -13.78 18.94
C ARG A 870 21.12 -13.95 17.57
N ALA A 871 20.03 -14.73 17.47
CA ALA A 871 18.99 -14.80 16.42
C ALA A 871 19.25 -15.55 15.06
N PRO A 872 20.43 -15.55 14.41
CA PRO A 872 20.66 -16.42 13.25
C PRO A 872 20.93 -17.89 13.56
N LEU A 873 21.17 -18.26 14.83
CA LEU A 873 21.58 -19.61 15.22
C LEU A 873 20.54 -20.67 14.81
N ASP A 874 19.28 -20.43 15.13
CA ASP A 874 18.14 -21.30 14.79
C ASP A 874 17.90 -21.40 13.28
N ARG A 875 18.48 -20.50 12.48
CA ARG A 875 18.25 -20.48 11.03
C ARG A 875 19.23 -21.34 10.25
N TYR A 876 20.48 -21.48 10.70
CA TYR A 876 21.56 -22.06 9.89
C TYR A 876 22.32 -23.21 10.57
N ALA A 877 22.22 -23.36 11.90
CA ALA A 877 22.82 -24.49 12.59
C ALA A 877 22.30 -25.85 12.07
N PRO A 878 20.99 -26.03 11.75
CA PRO A 878 20.50 -27.29 11.20
C PRO A 878 21.24 -27.75 9.95
N ASP A 879 21.51 -26.84 9.02
CA ASP A 879 22.18 -27.15 7.75
C ASP A 879 23.62 -27.65 7.98
N LEU A 880 24.35 -26.99 8.89
CA LEU A 880 25.73 -27.36 9.22
C LEU A 880 25.78 -28.74 9.89
N PHE A 881 24.90 -28.98 10.85
CA PHE A 881 24.80 -30.27 11.54
C PHE A 881 24.36 -31.38 10.58
N TYR A 882 23.42 -31.10 9.68
CA TYR A 882 22.96 -32.03 8.65
C TYR A 882 24.11 -32.42 7.71
N PHE A 883 24.83 -31.44 7.14
CA PHE A 883 25.96 -31.70 6.26
C PHE A 883 27.07 -32.49 6.96
N ALA A 884 27.41 -32.12 8.19
CA ALA A 884 28.42 -32.80 8.98
C ALA A 884 28.02 -34.24 9.32
N SER A 885 26.75 -34.45 9.72
CA SER A 885 26.18 -35.76 9.95
C SER A 885 26.27 -36.65 8.71
N ARG A 886 25.80 -36.15 7.57
CA ARG A 886 25.80 -36.92 6.32
C ARG A 886 27.21 -37.25 5.84
N PHE A 887 28.14 -36.31 5.95
CA PHE A 887 29.56 -36.56 5.65
C PHE A 887 30.11 -37.74 6.48
N LEU A 888 29.92 -37.72 7.80
CA LEU A 888 30.38 -38.79 8.68
C LEU A 888 29.73 -40.13 8.35
N ARG A 889 28.45 -40.13 7.98
CA ARG A 889 27.74 -41.33 7.56
C ARG A 889 28.36 -41.95 6.30
N LEU A 890 28.64 -41.14 5.29
CA LEU A 890 29.29 -41.57 4.05
C LEU A 890 30.72 -42.08 4.30
N ARG A 891 31.32 -41.71 5.43
CA ARG A 891 32.60 -42.21 5.95
C ARG A 891 32.45 -43.41 6.90
N GLN A 892 31.26 -44.00 6.99
CA GLN A 892 30.91 -45.16 7.82
C GLN A 892 31.06 -44.92 9.35
N ARG A 893 30.85 -43.68 9.81
CA ARG A 893 30.96 -43.26 11.22
C ARG A 893 29.59 -42.98 11.83
N SER A 894 28.75 -44.02 11.93
CA SER A 894 27.33 -43.91 12.26
C SER A 894 27.03 -43.28 13.63
N ALA A 895 27.81 -43.58 14.68
CA ALA A 895 27.52 -43.06 16.02
C ALA A 895 27.66 -41.52 16.12
N ALA A 896 28.73 -40.97 15.54
CA ALA A 896 28.94 -39.53 15.50
C ALA A 896 27.98 -38.82 14.51
N SER A 897 27.65 -39.49 13.40
CA SER A 897 26.61 -39.03 12.48
C SER A 897 25.25 -38.92 13.17
N ASP A 898 24.78 -39.97 13.86
CA ASP A 898 23.51 -39.95 14.61
C ASP A 898 23.47 -38.78 15.59
N LYS A 899 24.54 -38.54 16.36
CA LYS A 899 24.61 -37.42 17.30
C LYS A 899 24.44 -36.05 16.61
N LEU A 900 25.10 -35.83 15.49
CA LEU A 900 24.96 -34.57 14.73
C LEU A 900 23.61 -34.48 14.01
N LEU A 901 23.05 -35.61 13.57
CA LEU A 901 21.70 -35.67 12.99
C LEU A 901 20.64 -35.25 14.02
N PHE A 902 20.78 -35.73 15.26
CA PHE A 902 19.95 -35.31 16.39
C PHE A 902 20.12 -33.82 16.68
N ALA A 903 21.35 -33.32 16.74
CA ALA A 903 21.58 -31.88 16.90
C ALA A 903 20.94 -31.06 15.76
N ALA A 904 21.03 -31.53 14.51
CA ALA A 904 20.37 -30.88 13.38
C ALA A 904 18.85 -30.78 13.58
N ALA A 905 18.25 -31.87 14.05
CA ALA A 905 16.81 -31.94 14.28
C ALA A 905 16.37 -31.12 15.52
N GLU A 906 17.13 -31.11 16.61
CA GLU A 906 16.92 -30.25 17.78
C GLU A 906 16.99 -28.76 17.43
N HIS A 907 17.93 -28.36 16.57
CA HIS A 907 18.02 -26.98 16.09
C HIS A 907 16.99 -26.65 15.00
N SER A 908 16.23 -27.64 14.50
CA SER A 908 15.19 -27.48 13.48
C SER A 908 13.80 -27.21 14.08
N THR A 909 13.68 -26.88 15.36
CA THR A 909 12.41 -26.68 16.10
C THR A 909 11.51 -25.55 15.60
N ASN A 910 11.89 -24.83 14.54
CA ASN A 910 10.98 -23.93 13.84
C ASN A 910 10.17 -24.71 12.80
N PRO A 911 8.85 -24.97 13.04
CA PRO A 911 8.03 -25.88 12.25
C PRO A 911 7.58 -25.28 10.90
N ASP A 912 8.38 -24.40 10.29
CA ASP A 912 8.15 -23.95 8.93
C ASP A 912 8.46 -25.12 7.98
N PRO A 913 7.44 -25.86 7.48
CA PRO A 913 7.64 -27.16 6.81
C PRO A 913 8.40 -27.03 5.49
N GLY A 914 8.56 -25.80 4.98
CA GLY A 914 9.30 -25.49 3.77
C GLY A 914 10.81 -25.37 3.94
N ARG A 915 11.38 -25.57 5.14
CA ARG A 915 12.84 -25.55 5.30
C ARG A 915 13.46 -26.87 4.84
N TYR A 916 14.21 -26.74 3.77
CA TYR A 916 14.82 -27.76 2.92
C TYR A 916 15.60 -28.92 3.59
N VAL A 917 15.94 -28.82 4.87
CA VAL A 917 16.67 -29.86 5.60
C VAL A 917 15.74 -30.88 6.26
N LEU A 918 14.52 -30.52 6.64
CA LEU A 918 13.58 -31.44 7.29
C LEU A 918 13.24 -32.68 6.45
N PRO A 919 12.91 -32.56 5.14
CA PRO A 919 12.64 -33.73 4.31
C PRO A 919 13.86 -34.64 4.12
N LEU A 920 15.05 -34.02 4.05
CA LEU A 920 16.32 -34.72 3.96
C LEU A 920 16.67 -35.44 5.27
N LEU A 921 16.48 -34.78 6.43
CA LEU A 921 16.59 -35.41 7.74
C LEU A 921 15.66 -36.61 7.82
N ALA A 922 14.40 -36.48 7.40
CA ALA A 922 13.47 -37.60 7.47
C ALA A 922 13.85 -38.78 6.59
N LEU A 923 14.35 -38.50 5.38
CA LEU A 923 14.89 -39.52 4.49
C LEU A 923 16.05 -40.24 5.17
N GLU A 924 17.00 -39.49 5.76
CA GLU A 924 18.12 -40.05 6.50
C GLU A 924 17.61 -40.91 7.68
N PHE A 925 16.76 -40.39 8.57
CA PHE A 925 16.19 -41.15 9.69
C PHE A 925 15.55 -42.47 9.25
N ARG A 926 14.78 -42.48 8.15
CA ARG A 926 14.22 -43.72 7.60
C ARG A 926 15.29 -44.70 7.13
N GLN A 927 16.35 -44.23 6.50
CA GLN A 927 17.46 -45.11 6.11
C GLN A 927 18.20 -45.68 7.35
N HIS A 928 18.12 -45.02 8.51
CA HIS A 928 18.56 -45.56 9.81
C HIS A 928 17.55 -46.54 10.46
N GLY A 929 16.44 -46.87 9.79
CA GLY A 929 15.38 -47.70 10.37
C GLY A 929 14.64 -47.02 11.54
N ARG A 930 14.72 -45.69 11.63
CA ARG A 930 14.04 -44.87 12.63
C ARG A 930 12.96 -44.03 11.95
N ASP A 931 11.84 -43.80 12.61
CA ASP A 931 10.91 -42.78 12.14
C ASP A 931 11.36 -41.40 12.66
N LEU A 932 11.41 -40.39 11.79
CA LEU A 932 11.62 -39.00 12.23
C LEU A 932 10.50 -38.58 13.20
N LEU A 933 9.29 -39.12 13.02
CA LEU A 933 8.18 -38.93 13.95
C LEU A 933 8.48 -39.53 15.32
N ASP A 934 9.10 -40.71 15.40
CA ASP A 934 9.55 -41.30 16.66
C ASP A 934 10.59 -40.41 17.36
N PHE A 935 11.47 -39.76 16.60
CA PHE A 935 12.39 -38.76 17.16
C PHE A 935 11.62 -37.57 17.73
N TYR A 936 10.67 -37.00 16.99
CA TYR A 936 9.85 -35.93 17.53
C TYR A 936 9.19 -36.37 18.83
N HIS A 937 8.63 -37.58 18.90
CA HIS A 937 8.04 -38.15 20.12
C HIS A 937 9.02 -38.33 21.31
N GLN A 938 10.33 -38.36 21.08
CA GLN A 938 11.37 -38.60 22.10
C GLN A 938 12.19 -37.35 22.45
N ALA A 939 12.16 -36.31 21.63
CA ALA A 939 12.95 -35.11 21.82
C ALA A 939 12.42 -34.27 23.00
N PRO A 940 13.28 -33.79 23.92
CA PRO A 940 12.86 -32.88 24.97
C PRO A 940 12.37 -31.56 24.37
N VAL A 941 11.18 -31.14 24.78
CA VAL A 941 10.51 -29.91 24.37
C VAL A 941 11.28 -28.71 24.92
N ASN A 942 12.20 -28.14 24.14
CA ASN A 942 12.76 -26.81 24.40
C ASN A 942 12.65 -25.93 23.16
#